data_AF-A0A522PIQ0-F1
#
_entry.id   AF-A0A522PIQ0-F1
#
_cell.length_a   1.000
_cell.length_b   1.000
_cell.length_c   1.000
_cell.angle_alpha   90.00
_cell.angle_beta   90.00
_cell.angle_gamma   90.00
#
_symmetry.space_group_name_H-M   'P 1'
#
loop_
_entity.id
_entity.type
_entity.pdbx_description
1 polymer ?
#
loop_
_entity_poly.entity_id
_entity_poly.type
_entity_poly.pdbx_seq_one_letter_code
_entity_poly.pdbx_strand_id
1 'polypeptide(L)'
;MQESQQTVFNQRYRLGVRLGEGGMAVVYEGVDTLLRRPVAIKVLREQYASDEEFVQRFYREAQSAASLAHPNVVNVYDVGQEGKTYYIVMELVAGTTLAEMIAADGRIPENAAIDYAVQICAGLAYAHRQGFLHRDVKPANVLVTKDDVVKLSDFGIARAVSQQTMAVTQPGMVMGSVSYFSPEQAQGHELTQASDLYSVGVMLFQMVAGRLPYEGNSPVAVALKHVNQPIPAIGGDQASPALAAVIRKLLQKDPKARFQSAHETATALRAALERPATAVVPGAHADTSYPFPGVDPRVPPPRPGRAAVEAEAPRRSVVGGWLLAAILVIVAGFAGWYLVENVGFGPPVAVPDVTDRVDVQAQQILAGAGFNVRIQQVASTTVPASHVIRTEPAANAQARKGSAIVLVVSSGLPAVQVPDVVGYTVADASRLLANAKLKVRVAAGRYDAKAPPDTVLDQKPAADGGAHEGDTVALTASKGPAPVAVPSLVGMNVDDAKVALAQAGFTVNVISRQSSDAIPANTIISEDPGAKSLAQKGAVVNVVVSTGALPAGVPNVVGSGLQQAQAVLAQAGLQVAVQYTVQQNGQAGSVIGQRPGSGGSVPKGSTVTVMVSVPGVVPDVAGMTLDQARAKLVESGYAVGTVTSTPQGQPGLIVRSDPAQDGELAPGQPVNLVVGATPSSGQ
;
A
#
# COMPACT_ATOMS: atom_id res chain seq x y z
N MET A 1 51.40 -36.34 -1.54
CA MET A 1 50.51 -35.17 -1.35
C MET A 1 49.09 -35.68 -1.32
N GLN A 2 48.46 -35.73 -0.15
CA GLN A 2 47.02 -36.01 -0.08
C GLN A 2 46.30 -34.77 -0.61
N GLU A 3 45.66 -34.88 -1.78
CA GLU A 3 44.64 -33.92 -2.17
C GLU A 3 43.58 -33.95 -1.07
N SER A 4 43.54 -32.89 -0.25
CA SER A 4 42.42 -32.67 0.66
C SER A 4 41.15 -32.69 -0.19
N GLN A 5 40.28 -33.69 0.00
CA GLN A 5 38.96 -33.70 -0.63
C GLN A 5 38.28 -32.37 -0.32
N GLN A 6 38.21 -31.49 -1.31
CA GLN A 6 37.55 -30.20 -1.15
C GLN A 6 36.06 -30.47 -1.05
N THR A 7 35.46 -30.09 0.07
CA THR A 7 34.01 -30.21 0.28
C THR A 7 33.28 -29.38 -0.78
N VAL A 8 32.38 -30.02 -1.52
CA VAL A 8 31.52 -29.34 -2.49
C VAL A 8 30.08 -29.60 -2.12
N PHE A 9 29.32 -28.54 -1.87
CA PHE A 9 27.89 -28.61 -1.61
C PHE A 9 27.08 -28.49 -2.89
N ASN A 10 26.04 -29.32 -3.00
CA ASN A 10 25.12 -29.44 -4.14
C ASN A 10 25.84 -29.51 -5.49
N GLN A 11 27.01 -30.17 -5.51
CA GLN A 11 27.92 -30.27 -6.67
C GLN A 11 28.28 -28.92 -7.32
N ARG A 12 28.07 -27.80 -6.63
CA ARG A 12 28.15 -26.44 -7.19
C ARG A 12 29.02 -25.53 -6.34
N TYR A 13 28.86 -25.55 -5.02
CA TYR A 13 29.50 -24.62 -4.12
C TYR A 13 30.72 -25.28 -3.49
N ARG A 14 31.90 -24.90 -3.96
CA ARG A 14 33.16 -25.41 -3.41
C ARG A 14 33.54 -24.62 -2.18
N LEU A 15 33.70 -25.30 -1.05
CA LEU A 15 34.11 -24.70 0.21
C LEU A 15 35.62 -24.41 0.20
N GLY A 16 35.98 -23.22 0.66
CA GLY A 16 37.35 -22.72 0.75
C GLY A 16 37.78 -22.52 2.21
N VAL A 17 38.53 -21.44 2.45
CA VAL A 17 39.05 -21.13 3.79
C VAL A 17 37.97 -20.62 4.73
N ARG A 18 38.17 -20.81 6.03
CA ARG A 18 37.27 -20.29 7.05
C ARG A 18 37.46 -18.77 7.20
N LEU A 19 36.38 -18.01 7.11
CA LEU A 19 36.38 -16.55 7.25
C LEU A 19 36.03 -16.10 8.67
N GLY A 20 35.10 -16.78 9.33
CA GLY A 20 34.62 -16.36 10.64
C GLY A 20 33.81 -17.43 11.36
N GLU A 21 33.64 -17.22 12.66
CA GLU A 21 32.97 -18.15 13.55
C GLU A 21 31.90 -17.42 14.39
N GLY A 22 30.63 -17.77 14.17
CA GLY A 22 29.51 -17.31 14.98
C GLY A 22 29.07 -18.38 16.00
N GLY A 23 28.05 -18.05 16.80
CA GLY A 23 27.50 -18.98 17.80
C GLY A 23 26.98 -20.28 17.17
N MET A 24 26.05 -20.18 16.22
CA MET A 24 25.38 -21.34 15.61
C MET A 24 25.98 -21.82 14.28
N ALA A 25 26.78 -21.00 13.61
CA ALA A 25 27.28 -21.28 12.28
C ALA A 25 28.73 -20.81 12.08
N VAL A 26 29.38 -21.37 11.07
CA VAL A 26 30.73 -21.02 10.63
C VAL A 26 30.65 -20.49 9.20
N VAL A 27 31.33 -19.38 8.91
CA VAL A 27 31.35 -18.79 7.57
C VAL A 27 32.65 -19.15 6.88
N TYR A 28 32.55 -19.66 5.66
CA TYR A 28 33.66 -20.01 4.79
C TYR A 28 33.64 -19.14 3.53
N GLU A 29 34.81 -18.87 2.99
CA GLU A 29 34.96 -18.48 1.60
C GLU A 29 34.56 -19.67 0.73
N GLY A 30 33.99 -19.41 -0.43
CA GLY A 30 33.67 -20.45 -1.40
C GLY A 30 33.59 -19.91 -2.81
N VAL A 31 33.41 -20.84 -3.75
CA VAL A 31 33.24 -20.51 -5.17
C VAL A 31 31.99 -21.22 -5.68
N ASP A 32 31.09 -20.44 -6.29
CA ASP A 32 30.02 -20.97 -7.13
C ASP A 32 30.65 -21.43 -8.45
N THR A 33 30.85 -22.74 -8.60
CA THR A 33 31.57 -23.30 -9.75
C THR A 33 30.81 -23.18 -11.07
N LEU A 34 29.48 -23.04 -11.00
CA LEU A 34 28.61 -22.87 -12.18
C LEU A 34 28.70 -21.44 -12.71
N LEU A 35 28.51 -20.44 -11.83
CA LEU A 35 28.58 -19.02 -12.21
C LEU A 35 30.00 -18.44 -12.16
N ARG A 36 30.98 -19.22 -11.71
CA ARG A 36 32.39 -18.86 -11.54
C ARG A 36 32.60 -17.56 -10.76
N ARG A 37 31.87 -17.41 -9.66
CA ARG A 37 31.96 -16.24 -8.77
C ARG A 37 32.34 -16.63 -7.33
N PRO A 38 33.10 -15.79 -6.62
CA PRO A 38 33.32 -15.98 -5.19
C PRO A 38 32.02 -15.75 -4.40
N VAL A 39 31.84 -16.54 -3.35
CA VAL A 39 30.67 -16.49 -2.46
C VAL A 39 31.12 -16.73 -1.02
N ALA A 40 30.34 -16.26 -0.05
CA ALA A 40 30.46 -16.69 1.34
C ALA A 40 29.45 -17.81 1.60
N ILE A 41 29.89 -18.87 2.29
CA ILE A 41 29.06 -20.03 2.61
C ILE A 41 29.00 -20.14 4.13
N LYS A 42 27.86 -19.79 4.71
CA LYS A 42 27.58 -19.95 6.14
C LYS A 42 27.04 -21.36 6.35
N VAL A 43 27.68 -22.13 7.21
CA VAL A 43 27.38 -23.55 7.46
C VAL A 43 26.96 -23.71 8.91
N LEU A 44 25.79 -24.31 9.16
CA LEU A 44 25.31 -24.61 10.49
C LEU A 44 26.23 -25.64 11.16
N ARG A 45 26.61 -25.42 12.43
CA ARG A 45 27.45 -26.39 13.14
C ARG A 45 26.72 -27.72 13.31
N GLU A 46 27.47 -28.81 13.24
CA GLU A 46 26.95 -30.17 13.35
C GLU A 46 26.15 -30.40 14.64
N GLN A 47 26.59 -29.82 15.77
CA GLN A 47 25.90 -29.90 17.06
C GLN A 47 24.48 -29.32 17.06
N TYR A 48 24.15 -28.46 16.09
CA TYR A 48 22.82 -27.87 15.93
C TYR A 48 22.04 -28.47 14.75
N ALA A 49 22.67 -29.31 13.93
CA ALA A 49 22.07 -29.84 12.72
C ALA A 49 20.95 -30.85 12.98
N SER A 50 20.95 -31.50 14.16
CA SER A 50 19.88 -32.43 14.58
C SER A 50 18.73 -31.75 15.32
N ASP A 51 18.86 -30.47 15.67
CA ASP A 51 17.83 -29.72 16.38
C ASP A 51 17.00 -28.92 15.38
N GLU A 52 15.76 -29.38 15.14
CA GLU A 52 14.84 -28.76 14.19
C GLU A 52 14.61 -27.27 14.49
N GLU A 53 14.66 -26.84 15.75
CA GLU A 53 14.46 -25.44 16.10
C GLU A 53 15.63 -24.58 15.63
N PHE A 54 16.88 -25.04 15.75
CA PHE A 54 18.05 -24.33 15.23
C PHE A 54 18.07 -24.32 13.71
N VAL A 55 17.72 -25.43 13.06
CA VAL A 55 17.63 -25.51 11.60
C VAL A 55 16.56 -24.55 11.05
N GLN A 56 15.37 -24.54 11.64
CA GLN A 56 14.29 -23.61 11.26
C GLN A 56 14.65 -22.15 11.54
N ARG A 57 15.45 -21.86 12.57
CA ARG A 57 15.99 -20.52 12.81
C ARG A 57 16.99 -20.11 11.73
N PHE A 58 17.91 -21.00 11.39
CA PHE A 58 18.91 -20.79 10.34
C PHE A 58 18.27 -20.49 8.99
N TYR A 59 17.24 -21.25 8.59
CA TYR A 59 16.52 -20.99 7.34
C TYR A 59 15.69 -19.71 7.35
N ARG A 60 15.04 -19.36 8.47
CA ARG A 60 14.26 -18.11 8.58
C ARG A 60 15.12 -16.86 8.43
N GLU A 61 16.35 -16.89 8.96
CA GLU A 61 17.35 -15.84 8.76
C GLU A 61 17.68 -15.68 7.27
N ALA A 62 17.94 -16.80 6.59
CA ALA A 62 18.25 -16.82 5.16
C ALA A 62 17.09 -16.27 4.31
N GLN A 63 15.86 -16.73 4.56
CA GLN A 63 14.67 -16.33 3.80
C GLN A 63 14.41 -14.83 3.87
N SER A 64 14.64 -14.23 5.03
CA SER A 64 14.37 -12.80 5.24
C SER A 64 15.45 -11.90 4.67
N ALA A 65 16.68 -12.40 4.59
CA ALA A 65 17.75 -11.71 3.88
C ALA A 65 17.67 -11.93 2.35
N ALA A 66 17.14 -13.06 1.89
CA ALA A 66 17.00 -13.39 0.46
C ALA A 66 15.99 -12.50 -0.28
N SER A 67 14.99 -11.94 0.42
CA SER A 67 14.05 -10.98 -0.17
C SER A 67 14.61 -9.57 -0.27
N LEU A 68 15.80 -9.31 0.29
CA LEU A 68 16.41 -7.98 0.34
C LEU A 68 17.51 -7.84 -0.71
N ALA A 69 17.30 -6.93 -1.66
CA ALA A 69 18.31 -6.55 -2.66
C ALA A 69 18.65 -5.07 -2.52
N HIS A 70 19.75 -4.76 -1.84
CA HIS A 70 20.16 -3.39 -1.56
C HIS A 70 21.69 -3.28 -1.47
N PRO A 71 22.32 -2.19 -1.97
CA PRO A 71 23.78 -2.03 -1.92
C PRO A 71 24.38 -2.16 -0.52
N ASN A 72 23.65 -1.68 0.51
CA ASN A 72 24.07 -1.75 1.92
C ASN A 72 23.55 -2.98 2.70
N VAL A 73 23.10 -4.03 2.01
CA VAL A 73 22.70 -5.32 2.62
C VAL A 73 23.44 -6.44 1.90
N VAL A 74 23.93 -7.43 2.64
CA VAL A 74 24.56 -8.63 2.08
C VAL A 74 23.48 -9.48 1.41
N ASN A 75 23.66 -9.74 0.11
CA ASN A 75 22.67 -10.51 -0.64
C ASN A 75 22.81 -12.01 -0.34
N VAL A 76 21.68 -12.69 -0.13
CA VAL A 76 21.62 -14.16 -0.05
C VAL A 76 21.30 -14.71 -1.44
N TYR A 77 22.10 -15.65 -1.91
CA TYR A 77 21.99 -16.23 -3.26
C TYR A 77 21.29 -17.59 -3.28
N ASP A 78 21.57 -18.43 -2.28
CA ASP A 78 21.02 -19.78 -2.24
C ASP A 78 21.01 -20.30 -0.80
N VAL A 79 20.20 -21.34 -0.57
CA VAL A 79 20.03 -22.02 0.70
C VAL A 79 19.90 -23.50 0.40
N GLY A 80 20.62 -24.35 1.14
CA GLY A 80 20.59 -25.77 0.86
C GLY A 80 21.01 -26.65 2.02
N GLN A 81 20.92 -27.95 1.75
CA GLN A 81 21.28 -29.01 2.67
C GLN A 81 22.03 -30.10 1.89
N GLU A 82 23.18 -30.51 2.41
CA GLU A 82 23.97 -31.64 1.90
C GLU A 82 24.08 -32.68 3.03
N GLY A 83 23.37 -33.80 2.92
CA GLY A 83 23.28 -34.78 4.00
C GLY A 83 22.73 -34.17 5.29
N LYS A 84 23.55 -34.08 6.34
CA LYS A 84 23.20 -33.44 7.62
C LYS A 84 23.69 -32.00 7.74
N THR A 85 24.33 -31.46 6.72
CA THR A 85 24.94 -30.13 6.76
C THR A 85 24.02 -29.11 6.09
N TYR A 86 23.60 -28.10 6.84
CA TYR A 86 22.78 -27.00 6.35
C TYR A 86 23.66 -25.79 6.03
N TYR A 87 23.41 -25.13 4.91
CA TYR A 87 24.22 -23.99 4.49
C TYR A 87 23.41 -22.89 3.79
N ILE A 88 23.93 -21.66 3.87
CA ILE A 88 23.43 -20.47 3.18
C ILE A 88 24.58 -19.90 2.35
N VAL A 89 24.32 -19.68 1.07
CA VAL A 89 25.26 -19.06 0.14
C VAL A 89 24.89 -17.59 0.00
N MET A 90 25.85 -16.70 0.21
CA MET A 90 25.65 -15.26 0.19
C MET A 90 26.80 -14.54 -0.52
N GLU A 91 26.62 -13.24 -0.74
CA GLU A 91 27.64 -12.34 -1.25
C GLU A 91 28.91 -12.39 -0.39
N LEU A 92 30.06 -12.62 -1.03
CA LEU A 92 31.35 -12.47 -0.36
C LEU A 92 31.73 -10.99 -0.34
N VAL A 93 31.71 -10.38 0.84
CA VAL A 93 32.14 -8.99 1.03
C VAL A 93 33.63 -8.97 1.38
N ALA A 94 34.45 -8.40 0.49
CA ALA A 94 35.88 -8.21 0.73
C ALA A 94 36.09 -6.95 1.62
N GLY A 95 36.16 -7.16 2.93
CA GLY A 95 36.27 -6.09 3.91
C GLY A 95 36.53 -6.60 5.33
N THR A 96 36.50 -5.69 6.30
CA THR A 96 36.58 -6.00 7.73
C THR A 96 35.26 -5.67 8.41
N THR A 97 34.97 -6.32 9.53
CA THR A 97 33.82 -5.92 10.35
C THR A 97 34.09 -4.61 11.07
N LEU A 98 33.05 -3.82 11.33
CA LEU A 98 33.19 -2.60 12.13
C LEU A 98 33.66 -2.92 13.56
N ALA A 99 33.38 -4.12 14.07
CA ALA A 99 33.93 -4.58 15.35
C ALA A 99 35.46 -4.66 15.33
N GLU A 100 36.05 -5.21 14.27
CA GLU A 100 37.50 -5.29 14.09
C GLU A 100 38.12 -3.90 13.93
N MET A 101 37.45 -2.99 13.21
CA MET A 101 37.91 -1.61 13.06
C MET A 101 37.93 -0.86 14.41
N ILE A 102 36.85 -0.94 15.19
CA ILE A 102 36.80 -0.33 16.53
C ILE A 102 37.87 -0.93 17.45
N ALA A 103 38.12 -2.24 17.36
CA ALA A 103 39.15 -2.90 18.16
C ALA A 103 40.58 -2.48 17.76
N ALA A 104 40.82 -2.23 16.47
CA ALA A 104 42.13 -1.83 15.96
C ALA A 104 42.43 -0.33 16.20
N ASP A 105 41.48 0.54 15.90
CA ASP A 105 41.70 2.00 15.88
C ASP A 105 41.28 2.68 17.19
N GLY A 106 40.54 1.98 18.04
CA GLY A 106 39.98 2.47 19.31
C GLY A 106 38.82 3.45 19.13
N ARG A 107 38.96 4.47 18.27
CA ARG A 107 37.91 5.41 17.89
C ARG A 107 37.87 5.59 16.38
N ILE A 108 36.67 5.62 15.82
CA ILE A 108 36.43 5.97 14.42
C ILE A 108 36.23 7.49 14.33
N PRO A 109 36.92 8.20 13.43
CA PRO A 109 36.73 9.63 13.21
C PRO A 109 35.26 9.97 12.94
N GLU A 110 34.80 11.11 13.45
CA GLU A 110 33.38 11.53 13.36
C GLU A 110 32.81 11.46 11.94
N ASN A 111 33.54 11.98 10.95
CA ASN A 111 33.07 11.98 9.56
C ASN A 111 32.84 10.55 9.05
N ALA A 112 33.80 9.65 9.28
CA ALA A 112 33.67 8.25 8.89
C ALA A 112 32.55 7.53 9.66
N ALA A 113 32.42 7.80 10.97
CA ALA A 113 31.34 7.25 11.79
C ALA A 113 29.94 7.69 11.31
N ILE A 114 29.80 8.96 10.89
CA ILE A 114 28.57 9.48 10.29
C ILE A 114 28.31 8.80 8.94
N ASP A 115 29.30 8.73 8.06
CA ASP A 115 29.15 8.12 6.74
C ASP A 115 28.76 6.65 6.83
N TYR A 116 29.39 5.88 7.72
CA TYR A 116 29.02 4.49 7.98
C TYR A 116 27.59 4.37 8.53
N ALA A 117 27.22 5.22 9.50
CA ALA A 117 25.87 5.21 10.06
C ALA A 117 24.79 5.60 9.04
N VAL A 118 25.07 6.53 8.12
CA VAL A 118 24.17 6.89 7.02
C VAL A 118 23.93 5.69 6.10
N GLN A 119 24.99 4.94 5.75
CA GLN A 119 24.88 3.74 4.92
C GLN A 119 24.13 2.60 5.64
N ILE A 120 24.39 2.40 6.95
CA ILE A 120 23.62 1.48 7.81
C ILE A 120 22.13 1.87 7.79
N CYS A 121 21.82 3.15 7.98
CA CYS A 121 20.45 3.64 7.95
C CYS A 121 19.79 3.44 6.58
N ALA A 122 20.53 3.53 5.48
CA ALA A 122 20.00 3.24 4.15
C ALA A 122 19.58 1.76 4.01
N GLY A 123 20.42 0.83 4.46
CA GLY A 123 20.09 -0.60 4.50
C GLY A 123 18.90 -0.92 5.41
N LEU A 124 18.87 -0.36 6.62
CA LEU A 124 17.75 -0.52 7.56
C LEU A 124 16.45 0.07 7.01
N ALA A 125 16.49 1.28 6.42
CA ALA A 125 15.30 1.90 5.83
C ALA A 125 14.70 1.04 4.72
N TYR A 126 15.54 0.38 3.91
CA TYR A 126 15.08 -0.55 2.88
C TYR A 126 14.41 -1.79 3.50
N ALA A 127 15.06 -2.43 4.48
CA ALA A 127 14.50 -3.61 5.16
C ALA A 127 13.18 -3.29 5.89
N HIS A 128 13.12 -2.16 6.59
CA HIS A 128 11.94 -1.70 7.33
C HIS A 128 10.73 -1.48 6.42
N ARG A 129 10.93 -0.94 5.21
CA ARG A 129 9.83 -0.79 4.20
C ARG A 129 9.29 -2.13 3.70
N GLN A 130 10.11 -3.18 3.74
CA GLN A 130 9.72 -4.55 3.39
C GLN A 130 9.14 -5.31 4.60
N GLY A 131 8.96 -4.65 5.75
CA GLY A 131 8.41 -5.25 6.96
C GLY A 131 9.41 -6.04 7.81
N PHE A 132 10.71 -6.00 7.49
CA PHE A 132 11.74 -6.74 8.22
C PHE A 132 12.48 -5.82 9.20
N LEU A 133 12.56 -6.23 10.47
CA LEU A 133 13.44 -5.63 11.47
C LEU A 133 14.75 -6.42 11.54
N HIS A 134 15.87 -5.75 11.75
CA HIS A 134 17.18 -6.41 11.83
C HIS A 134 17.38 -7.11 13.18
N ARG A 135 16.96 -6.51 14.30
CA ARG A 135 16.92 -7.08 15.68
C ARG A 135 18.28 -7.43 16.33
N ASP A 136 19.39 -7.34 15.62
CA ASP A 136 20.75 -7.62 16.13
C ASP A 136 21.76 -6.70 15.44
N VAL A 137 21.43 -5.41 15.34
CA VAL A 137 22.34 -4.39 14.81
C VAL A 137 23.51 -4.21 15.80
N LYS A 138 24.72 -4.55 15.36
CA LYS A 138 25.96 -4.46 16.15
C LYS A 138 27.17 -4.40 15.21
N PRO A 139 28.35 -3.93 15.66
CA PRO A 139 29.52 -3.77 14.79
C PRO A 139 30.00 -5.07 14.12
N ALA A 140 29.79 -6.23 14.75
CA ALA A 140 30.17 -7.52 14.18
C ALA A 140 29.31 -7.94 12.97
N ASN A 141 28.11 -7.36 12.82
CA ASN A 141 27.19 -7.64 11.71
C ASN A 141 27.27 -6.57 10.61
N VAL A 142 28.19 -5.61 10.74
CA VAL A 142 28.43 -4.53 9.78
C VAL A 142 29.80 -4.73 9.14
N LEU A 143 29.81 -4.95 7.83
CA LEU A 143 31.02 -5.12 7.03
C LEU A 143 31.35 -3.81 6.31
N VAL A 144 32.61 -3.40 6.35
CA VAL A 144 33.13 -2.22 5.66
C VAL A 144 34.17 -2.68 4.65
N THR A 145 33.93 -2.40 3.38
CA THR A 145 34.86 -2.71 2.29
C THR A 145 36.03 -1.73 2.27
N LYS A 146 37.08 -2.04 1.51
CA LYS A 146 38.23 -1.14 1.33
C LYS A 146 37.87 0.20 0.68
N ASP A 147 36.73 0.26 -0.03
CA ASP A 147 36.20 1.46 -0.68
C ASP A 147 35.15 2.17 0.20
N ASP A 148 35.16 1.93 1.52
CA ASP A 148 34.24 2.52 2.52
C ASP A 148 32.74 2.22 2.29
N VAL A 149 32.41 1.23 1.45
CA VAL A 149 31.03 0.74 1.30
C VAL A 149 30.67 -0.15 2.47
N VAL A 150 29.56 0.16 3.13
CA VAL A 150 29.03 -0.59 4.28
C VAL A 150 27.94 -1.57 3.86
N LYS A 151 28.01 -2.80 4.38
CA LYS A 151 27.00 -3.85 4.17
C LYS A 151 26.54 -4.45 5.50
N LEU A 152 25.22 -4.49 5.69
CA LEU A 152 24.57 -5.17 6.81
C LEU A 152 24.40 -6.66 6.54
N SER A 153 24.71 -7.48 7.53
CA SER A 153 24.61 -8.94 7.49
C SER A 153 23.84 -9.47 8.72
N ASP A 154 23.49 -10.76 8.71
CA ASP A 154 22.96 -11.47 9.89
C ASP A 154 21.72 -10.83 10.53
N PHE A 155 20.61 -10.79 9.78
CA PHE A 155 19.30 -10.34 10.29
C PHE A 155 18.82 -11.28 11.40
N GLY A 156 18.80 -10.80 12.65
CA GLY A 156 18.64 -11.54 13.90
C GLY A 156 17.22 -12.05 14.19
N ILE A 157 16.60 -12.73 13.24
CA ILE A 157 15.21 -13.21 13.32
C ILE A 157 15.05 -14.38 14.30
N ALA A 158 16.14 -15.08 14.58
CA ALA A 158 16.22 -16.19 15.53
C ALA A 158 15.88 -15.82 16.99
N ARG A 159 15.81 -14.53 17.35
CA ARG A 159 15.51 -14.09 18.73
C ARG A 159 14.03 -13.94 19.07
N ALA A 160 13.12 -14.04 18.10
CA ALA A 160 11.72 -13.72 18.31
C ALA A 160 10.90 -14.80 19.04
N VAL A 161 11.40 -16.04 19.11
CA VAL A 161 10.59 -17.20 19.55
C VAL A 161 10.78 -17.54 21.04
N SER A 162 11.68 -16.87 21.76
CA SER A 162 11.92 -17.13 23.19
C SER A 162 11.90 -15.87 24.05
N GLN A 163 10.92 -14.98 23.84
CA GLN A 163 10.65 -13.90 24.81
C GLN A 163 10.20 -14.44 26.19
N GLN A 164 9.80 -15.72 26.29
CA GLN A 164 9.45 -16.39 27.54
C GLN A 164 10.61 -17.15 28.20
N THR A 165 11.79 -17.18 27.59
CA THR A 165 12.97 -17.82 28.17
C THR A 165 14.17 -16.89 28.05
N MET A 166 14.20 -15.88 28.95
CA MET A 166 15.45 -15.40 29.56
C MET A 166 16.10 -16.55 30.37
N ALA A 167 16.26 -17.73 29.75
CA ALA A 167 16.85 -18.89 30.35
C ALA A 167 18.36 -18.71 30.27
N VAL A 168 18.89 -18.30 31.41
CA VAL A 168 20.30 -18.27 31.82
C VAL A 168 20.93 -19.69 31.82
N THR A 169 20.43 -20.64 31.03
CA THR A 169 20.74 -22.08 31.18
C THR A 169 21.69 -22.67 30.15
N GLN A 170 22.24 -21.89 29.22
CA GLN A 170 23.30 -22.38 28.31
C GLN A 170 24.58 -21.56 28.43
N PRO A 171 25.67 -22.12 28.98
CA PRO A 171 27.00 -21.50 28.95
C PRO A 171 27.43 -21.27 27.49
N GLY A 172 27.62 -20.00 27.10
CA GLY A 172 28.29 -19.64 25.83
C GLY A 172 27.47 -18.87 24.79
N MET A 173 26.14 -18.75 24.89
CA MET A 173 25.32 -18.12 23.82
C MET A 173 25.01 -16.61 24.01
N VAL A 174 25.18 -16.04 25.21
CA VAL A 174 24.57 -14.73 25.54
C VAL A 174 25.55 -13.77 26.20
N MET A 175 26.75 -13.58 25.63
CA MET A 175 27.73 -12.65 26.22
C MET A 175 27.92 -11.35 25.44
N GLY A 176 27.78 -11.35 24.10
CA GLY A 176 28.18 -10.20 23.26
C GLY A 176 27.07 -9.26 22.78
N SER A 177 25.86 -9.75 22.47
CA SER A 177 24.83 -8.90 21.85
C SER A 177 24.09 -7.97 22.81
N VAL A 178 24.04 -8.30 24.11
CA VAL A 178 23.27 -7.53 25.10
C VAL A 178 23.73 -6.07 25.23
N SER A 179 24.97 -5.80 24.85
CA SER A 179 25.59 -4.46 24.86
C SER A 179 24.97 -3.49 23.86
N TYR A 180 24.15 -3.98 22.92
CA TYR A 180 23.48 -3.17 21.90
C TYR A 180 21.94 -3.27 22.00
N PHE A 181 21.41 -3.90 23.05
CA PHE A 181 19.97 -4.08 23.21
C PHE A 181 19.29 -2.74 23.44
N SER A 182 18.15 -2.56 22.77
CA SER A 182 17.23 -1.50 23.15
C SER A 182 16.55 -1.81 24.51
N PRO A 183 16.08 -0.79 25.24
CA PRO A 183 15.30 -0.96 26.47
C PRO A 183 14.16 -1.97 26.29
N GLU A 184 13.42 -1.88 25.18
CA GLU A 184 12.33 -2.78 24.85
C GLU A 184 12.79 -4.23 24.58
N GLN A 185 13.98 -4.44 23.99
CA GLN A 185 14.59 -5.77 23.89
C GLN A 185 14.93 -6.35 25.27
N ALA A 186 15.50 -5.54 26.15
CA ALA A 186 15.86 -5.95 27.50
C ALA A 186 14.63 -6.24 28.39
N GLN A 187 13.51 -5.57 28.13
CA GLN A 187 12.23 -5.76 28.83
C GLN A 187 11.34 -6.85 28.21
N GLY A 188 11.71 -7.39 27.05
CA GLY A 188 10.92 -8.38 26.34
C GLY A 188 9.64 -7.81 25.70
N HIS A 189 9.58 -6.49 25.46
CA HIS A 189 8.49 -5.85 24.74
C HIS A 189 8.60 -6.10 23.22
N GLU A 190 7.54 -5.77 22.48
CA GLU A 190 7.57 -5.84 21.02
C GLU A 190 8.61 -4.89 20.42
N LEU A 191 9.32 -5.39 19.42
CA LEU A 191 10.37 -4.64 18.74
C LEU A 191 9.80 -3.88 17.57
N THR A 192 10.30 -2.67 17.37
CA THR A 192 9.90 -1.78 16.26
C THR A 192 11.13 -1.30 15.51
N GLN A 193 10.94 -0.49 14.47
CA GLN A 193 12.05 0.16 13.77
C GLN A 193 12.92 0.99 14.73
N ALA A 194 12.30 1.62 15.73
CA ALA A 194 12.98 2.40 16.76
C ALA A 194 13.92 1.55 17.64
N SER A 195 13.73 0.23 17.69
CA SER A 195 14.64 -0.70 18.38
C SER A 195 15.96 -0.85 17.64
N ASP A 196 15.93 -1.04 16.32
CA ASP A 196 17.14 -1.07 15.49
C ASP A 196 17.87 0.28 15.54
N LEU A 197 17.13 1.39 15.55
CA LEU A 197 17.71 2.74 15.63
C LEU A 197 18.40 3.01 16.97
N TYR A 198 17.90 2.45 18.07
CA TYR A 198 18.61 2.53 19.35
C TYR A 198 19.98 1.83 19.27
N SER A 199 20.04 0.64 18.69
CA SER A 199 21.29 -0.09 18.49
C SER A 199 22.26 0.67 17.58
N VAL A 200 21.76 1.36 16.55
CA VAL A 200 22.57 2.31 15.75
C VAL A 200 23.12 3.44 16.63
N GLY A 201 22.33 3.96 17.56
CA GLY A 201 22.78 4.96 18.54
C GLY A 201 23.90 4.44 19.45
N VAL A 202 23.79 3.20 19.90
CA VAL A 202 24.84 2.54 20.71
C VAL A 202 26.13 2.38 19.91
N MET A 203 26.02 1.94 18.65
CA MET A 203 27.16 1.81 17.75
C MET A 203 27.84 3.15 17.46
N LEU A 204 27.05 4.19 17.15
CA LEU A 204 27.57 5.54 16.94
C LEU A 204 28.29 6.06 18.18
N PHE A 205 27.71 5.87 19.36
CA PHE A 205 28.37 6.23 20.63
C PHE A 205 29.72 5.52 20.76
N GLN A 206 29.76 4.21 20.50
CA GLN A 206 30.99 3.42 20.63
C GLN A 206 32.05 3.84 19.63
N MET A 207 31.68 4.07 18.37
CA MET A 207 32.59 4.51 17.32
C MET A 207 33.33 5.79 17.73
N VAL A 208 32.61 6.80 18.22
CA VAL A 208 33.22 8.10 18.53
C VAL A 208 33.82 8.19 19.93
N ALA A 209 33.25 7.49 20.92
CA ALA A 209 33.75 7.52 22.30
C ALA A 209 34.85 6.47 22.55
N GLY A 210 34.93 5.43 21.72
CA GLY A 210 35.82 4.26 21.86
C GLY A 210 35.46 3.33 23.00
N ARG A 211 34.25 3.46 23.54
CA ARG A 211 33.70 2.65 24.64
C ARG A 211 32.19 2.54 24.52
N LEU A 212 31.61 1.52 25.11
CA LEU A 212 30.15 1.37 25.13
C LEU A 212 29.50 2.44 26.04
N PRO A 213 28.23 2.79 25.80
CA PRO A 213 27.50 3.68 26.70
C PRO A 213 27.27 3.02 28.06
N TYR A 214 27.08 1.70 28.09
CA TYR A 214 26.87 0.92 29.31
C TYR A 214 27.73 -0.33 29.32
N GLU A 215 28.49 -0.51 30.40
CA GLU A 215 29.33 -1.68 30.65
C GLU A 215 28.95 -2.32 31.98
N GLY A 216 29.17 -3.61 32.17
CA GLY A 216 28.80 -4.31 33.39
C GLY A 216 29.40 -5.72 33.48
N ASN A 217 29.48 -6.24 34.71
CA ASN A 217 30.12 -7.53 34.99
C ASN A 217 29.23 -8.74 34.65
N SER A 218 27.99 -8.52 34.20
CA SER A 218 27.12 -9.57 33.72
C SER A 218 26.20 -9.07 32.60
N PRO A 219 25.75 -9.95 31.68
CA PRO A 219 24.83 -9.59 30.61
C PRO A 219 23.53 -8.94 31.10
N VAL A 220 22.98 -9.48 32.19
CA VAL A 220 21.76 -8.94 32.84
C VAL A 220 22.00 -7.53 33.39
N ALA A 221 23.17 -7.28 33.98
CA ALA A 221 23.51 -5.96 34.48
C ALA A 221 23.60 -4.93 33.34
N VAL A 222 24.18 -5.29 32.20
CA VAL A 222 24.23 -4.41 31.02
C VAL A 222 22.83 -4.12 30.48
N ALA A 223 21.99 -5.15 30.32
CA ALA A 223 20.60 -4.99 29.87
C ALA A 223 19.79 -4.05 30.79
N LEU A 224 19.90 -4.20 32.11
CA LEU A 224 19.24 -3.31 33.07
C LEU A 224 19.75 -1.86 33.00
N LYS A 225 21.01 -1.64 32.62
CA LYS A 225 21.54 -0.28 32.40
C LYS A 225 20.95 0.37 31.16
N HIS A 226 20.74 -0.39 30.08
CA HIS A 226 20.03 0.13 28.90
C HIS A 226 18.61 0.61 29.27
N VAL A 227 17.93 -0.08 30.18
CA VAL A 227 16.59 0.31 30.66
C VAL A 227 16.63 1.53 31.60
N ASN A 228 17.49 1.50 32.63
CA ASN A 228 17.34 2.39 33.79
C ASN A 228 18.39 3.51 33.90
N GLN A 229 19.59 3.34 33.35
CA GLN A 229 20.65 4.33 33.51
C GLN A 229 20.47 5.51 32.54
N PRO A 230 20.77 6.75 32.97
CA PRO A 230 20.74 7.91 32.09
C PRO A 230 21.72 7.75 30.91
N ILE A 231 21.49 8.49 29.83
CA ILE A 231 22.38 8.49 28.66
C ILE A 231 23.71 9.15 29.08
N PRO A 232 24.87 8.47 28.95
CA PRO A 232 26.16 9.08 29.27
C PRO A 232 26.43 10.31 28.39
N ALA A 233 27.07 11.32 28.96
CA ALA A 233 27.53 12.46 28.18
C ALA A 233 28.62 12.06 27.17
N ILE A 234 28.59 12.71 25.99
CA ILE A 234 29.65 12.63 24.98
C ILE A 234 30.39 13.97 25.02
N GLY A 235 31.71 13.91 25.24
CA GLY A 235 32.56 15.10 25.29
C GLY A 235 32.73 15.74 23.91
N GLY A 236 32.99 17.06 23.88
CA GLY A 236 33.22 17.79 22.62
C GLY A 236 34.51 17.38 21.89
N ASP A 237 35.43 16.70 22.58
CA ASP A 237 36.61 16.05 22.01
C ASP A 237 36.29 14.70 21.33
N GLN A 238 35.12 14.13 21.64
CA GLN A 238 34.68 12.83 21.12
C GLN A 238 33.75 12.99 19.93
N ALA A 239 32.80 13.93 20.00
CA ALA A 239 31.87 14.22 18.92
C ALA A 239 31.43 15.68 18.95
N SER A 240 31.10 16.22 17.77
CA SER A 240 30.52 17.54 17.63
C SER A 240 29.18 17.67 18.38
N PRO A 241 28.79 18.88 18.80
CA PRO A 241 27.49 19.13 19.40
C PRO A 241 26.31 18.60 18.58
N ALA A 242 26.40 18.66 17.24
CA ALA A 242 25.37 18.16 16.34
C ALA A 242 25.28 16.63 16.39
N LEU A 243 26.40 15.91 16.26
CA LEU A 243 26.39 14.44 16.33
C LEU A 243 25.98 13.96 17.73
N ALA A 244 26.46 14.60 18.79
CA ALA A 244 26.07 14.27 20.16
C ALA A 244 24.56 14.42 20.38
N ALA A 245 23.91 15.40 19.74
CA ALA A 245 22.46 15.55 19.78
C ALA A 245 21.72 14.41 19.06
N VAL A 246 22.22 13.97 17.91
CA VAL A 246 21.66 12.82 17.18
C VAL A 246 21.80 11.53 18.01
N ILE A 247 22.98 11.26 18.56
CA ILE A 247 23.20 10.08 19.42
C ILE A 247 22.27 10.12 20.64
N ARG A 248 22.11 11.28 21.29
CA ARG A 248 21.20 11.44 22.42
C ARG A 248 19.74 11.19 22.06
N LYS A 249 19.30 11.56 20.86
CA LYS A 249 17.94 11.28 20.38
C LYS A 249 17.76 9.79 20.07
N LEU A 250 18.75 9.12 19.48
CA LEU A 250 18.71 7.66 19.24
C LEU A 250 18.69 6.85 20.55
N LEU A 251 19.41 7.31 21.58
CA LEU A 251 19.53 6.62 22.86
C LEU A 251 18.41 6.94 23.88
N GLN A 252 17.35 7.65 23.47
CA GLN A 252 16.20 7.87 24.35
C GLN A 252 15.60 6.54 24.81
N LYS A 253 15.14 6.49 26.06
CA LYS A 253 14.59 5.26 26.63
C LYS A 253 13.24 4.93 26.03
N ASP A 254 12.37 5.94 25.93
CA ASP A 254 11.09 5.84 25.22
C ASP A 254 11.34 5.76 23.69
N PRO A 255 10.90 4.68 23.01
CA PRO A 255 10.97 4.58 21.55
C PRO A 255 10.28 5.74 20.80
N LYS A 256 9.21 6.32 21.36
CA LYS A 256 8.50 7.45 20.73
C LYS A 256 9.30 8.75 20.74
N ALA A 257 10.25 8.89 21.67
CA ALA A 257 11.15 10.05 21.75
C ALA A 257 12.35 9.94 20.80
N ARG A 258 12.53 8.79 20.13
CA ARG A 258 13.60 8.57 19.14
C ARG A 258 13.19 9.07 17.75
N PHE A 259 14.10 8.98 16.80
CA PHE A 259 13.74 9.05 15.37
C PHE A 259 12.78 7.92 15.02
N GLN A 260 11.76 8.21 14.21
CA GLN A 260 10.71 7.24 13.88
C GLN A 260 11.03 6.42 12.62
N SER A 261 12.06 6.80 11.86
CA SER A 261 12.54 6.02 10.71
C SER A 261 14.05 6.17 10.50
N ALA A 262 14.66 5.14 9.91
CA ALA A 262 16.07 5.19 9.52
C ALA A 262 16.37 6.28 8.48
N HIS A 263 15.39 6.65 7.65
CA HIS A 263 15.53 7.78 6.72
C HIS A 263 15.64 9.14 7.45
N GLU A 264 14.82 9.34 8.48
CA GLU A 264 14.89 10.53 9.35
C GLU A 264 16.26 10.60 10.04
N THR A 265 16.75 9.48 10.57
CA THR A 265 18.08 9.38 11.19
C THR A 265 19.20 9.70 10.21
N ALA A 266 19.19 9.13 8.99
CA ALA A 266 20.19 9.41 7.97
C ALA A 266 20.20 10.90 7.57
N THR A 267 19.03 11.54 7.52
CA THR A 267 18.92 12.97 7.21
C THR A 267 19.52 13.83 8.33
N ALA A 268 19.23 13.49 9.59
CA ALA A 268 19.81 14.18 10.75
C ALA A 268 21.33 14.00 10.85
N LEU A 269 21.85 12.83 10.51
CA LEU A 269 23.29 12.55 10.45
C LEU A 269 24.00 13.37 9.38
N ARG A 270 23.44 13.46 8.16
CA ARG A 270 23.99 14.32 7.10
C ARG A 270 23.97 15.80 7.50
N ALA A 271 22.89 16.25 8.13
CA ALA A 271 22.81 17.63 8.63
C ALA A 271 23.87 17.90 9.72
N ALA A 272 24.17 16.92 10.58
CA ALA A 272 25.23 17.03 11.58
C ALA A 272 26.63 17.13 10.96
N LEU A 273 26.87 16.42 9.84
CA LEU A 273 28.12 16.53 9.08
C LEU A 273 28.29 17.92 8.45
N GLU A 274 27.21 18.51 7.93
CA GLU A 274 27.24 19.86 7.34
C GLU A 274 27.40 20.98 8.38
N ARG A 275 26.80 20.81 9.56
CA ARG A 275 26.72 21.84 10.61
C ARG A 275 27.13 21.29 11.98
N PRO A 276 28.40 20.91 12.18
CA PRO A 276 28.86 20.23 13.40
C PRO A 276 28.67 21.09 14.67
N ALA A 277 28.77 22.42 14.54
CA ALA A 277 28.65 23.35 15.67
C ALA A 277 27.19 23.62 16.10
N THR A 278 26.17 23.24 15.32
CA THR A 278 24.78 23.64 15.56
C THR A 278 23.93 22.44 15.97
N ALA A 279 23.52 22.37 17.23
CA ALA A 279 22.58 21.35 17.70
C ALA A 279 21.13 21.70 17.28
N VAL A 280 20.82 21.59 15.99
CA VAL A 280 19.44 21.74 15.47
C VAL A 280 19.00 20.40 14.90
N VAL A 281 18.18 19.68 15.67
CA VAL A 281 17.48 18.49 15.18
C VAL A 281 16.06 18.93 14.78
N PRO A 282 15.65 18.79 13.49
CA PRO A 282 14.29 19.14 13.08
C PRO A 282 13.25 18.26 13.79
N GLY A 283 12.18 18.87 14.33
CA GLY A 283 11.02 18.15 14.88
C GLY A 283 10.88 18.06 16.40
N ALA A 284 11.65 18.82 17.19
CA ALA A 284 11.37 18.98 18.62
C ALA A 284 10.34 20.10 18.84
N HIS A 285 9.11 19.74 19.23
CA HIS A 285 8.20 20.69 19.83
C HIS A 285 8.84 21.28 21.09
N ALA A 286 8.95 22.61 21.10
CA ALA A 286 9.37 23.39 22.24
C ALA A 286 8.28 23.30 23.33
N ASP A 287 8.60 22.69 24.46
CA ASP A 287 7.99 23.04 25.74
C ASP A 287 8.87 22.51 26.88
N THR A 288 9.67 23.41 27.46
CA THR A 288 9.58 23.81 28.88
C THR A 288 10.85 24.58 29.26
N SER A 289 10.65 25.88 29.40
CA SER A 289 11.47 26.78 30.19
C SER A 289 11.49 26.35 31.65
N TYR A 290 12.68 26.17 32.23
CA TYR A 290 12.90 26.38 33.66
C TYR A 290 14.17 27.23 33.86
N PRO A 291 14.12 28.29 34.67
CA PRO A 291 15.22 29.21 34.88
C PRO A 291 16.20 28.65 35.92
N PHE A 292 17.50 28.71 35.62
CA PHE A 292 18.57 28.56 36.61
C PHE A 292 18.78 29.89 37.35
N PRO A 293 18.85 29.92 38.70
CA PRO A 293 19.56 30.96 39.43
C PRO A 293 21.05 30.61 39.47
N GLY A 294 21.90 31.56 39.08
CA GLY A 294 23.35 31.40 39.07
C GLY A 294 23.99 31.50 40.47
N VAL A 295 25.12 30.83 40.63
CA VAL A 295 26.18 31.19 41.59
C VAL A 295 27.55 30.86 40.98
N ASP A 296 28.45 31.84 41.08
CA ASP A 296 29.84 31.94 40.62
C ASP A 296 30.79 30.91 41.31
N PRO A 297 31.96 30.57 40.72
CA PRO A 297 32.78 29.42 41.06
C PRO A 297 33.94 29.78 42.00
N ARG A 298 34.37 28.82 42.82
CA ARG A 298 35.78 28.58 43.20
C ARG A 298 35.86 27.38 44.17
N VAL A 299 36.63 26.37 43.77
CA VAL A 299 37.69 25.65 44.53
C VAL A 299 37.92 24.26 43.87
N PRO A 300 39.17 23.90 43.51
CA PRO A 300 39.52 22.65 42.80
C PRO A 300 39.86 21.48 43.75
N PRO A 301 40.10 20.25 43.24
CA PRO A 301 39.86 18.99 43.95
C PRO A 301 41.12 18.37 44.56
N PRO A 302 41.00 17.24 45.29
CA PRO A 302 42.12 16.32 45.42
C PRO A 302 41.80 14.90 44.94
N ARG A 303 42.78 14.34 44.23
CA ARG A 303 43.15 12.92 44.10
C ARG A 303 44.69 12.90 43.90
N PRO A 304 45.38 11.76 43.94
CA PRO A 304 45.26 10.55 44.77
C PRO A 304 46.64 10.15 45.37
N GLY A 305 46.75 9.09 46.16
CA GLY A 305 48.06 8.51 46.48
C GLY A 305 48.07 7.53 47.64
N ARG A 306 48.82 6.44 47.51
CA ARG A 306 48.75 5.18 48.28
C ARG A 306 50.12 4.92 48.93
N ALA A 307 50.12 4.15 50.04
CA ALA A 307 51.26 3.47 50.69
C ALA A 307 52.27 4.37 51.43
N ALA A 308 52.99 3.99 52.49
CA ALA A 308 52.97 2.91 53.47
C ALA A 308 54.06 3.25 54.54
N VAL A 309 54.07 2.53 55.67
CA VAL A 309 55.22 2.18 56.54
C VAL A 309 55.50 3.01 57.84
N GLU A 310 55.45 2.24 58.96
CA GLU A 310 56.17 2.24 60.26
C GLU A 310 56.05 3.28 61.40
N ALA A 311 55.86 2.66 62.59
CA ALA A 311 56.38 2.95 63.96
C ALA A 311 55.99 4.29 64.62
N GLU A 312 55.72 4.42 65.92
CA GLU A 312 56.21 3.74 67.13
C GLU A 312 55.29 4.13 68.33
N ALA A 313 55.20 3.29 69.37
CA ALA A 313 54.42 3.57 70.59
C ALA A 313 55.19 4.43 71.61
N PRO A 314 54.52 5.04 72.61
CA PRO A 314 54.88 4.69 73.99
C PRO A 314 53.69 4.46 74.94
N ARG A 315 54.06 3.92 76.09
CA ARG A 315 53.31 3.13 77.07
C ARG A 315 52.68 3.96 78.22
N ARG A 316 51.82 3.25 78.99
CA ARG A 316 51.41 3.40 80.43
C ARG A 316 50.01 3.99 80.63
N SER A 317 49.11 3.51 81.51
CA SER A 317 49.12 2.41 82.49
C SER A 317 47.70 2.13 82.99
N VAL A 318 47.34 0.83 83.01
CA VAL A 318 46.50 0.01 83.91
C VAL A 318 45.37 0.61 84.78
N VAL A 319 44.28 -0.18 84.83
CA VAL A 319 43.22 -0.32 85.86
C VAL A 319 41.98 0.58 85.68
N GLY A 320 40.91 0.01 85.11
CA GLY A 320 39.56 0.61 85.13
C GLY A 320 38.54 0.07 84.11
N GLY A 321 38.97 -0.63 83.05
CA GLY A 321 38.10 -0.93 81.89
C GLY A 321 37.14 -2.12 82.01
N TRP A 322 37.42 -3.11 82.87
CA TRP A 322 36.66 -4.37 82.85
C TRP A 322 35.27 -4.28 83.51
N LEU A 323 35.09 -3.39 84.49
CA LEU A 323 33.78 -3.14 85.11
C LEU A 323 32.86 -2.32 84.21
N LEU A 324 33.40 -1.35 83.47
CA LEU A 324 32.62 -0.53 82.53
C LEU A 324 32.20 -1.34 81.29
N ALA A 325 33.07 -2.22 80.80
CA ALA A 325 32.77 -3.10 79.66
C ALA A 325 31.71 -4.16 80.00
N ALA A 326 31.75 -4.73 81.20
CA ALA A 326 30.73 -5.69 81.64
C ALA A 326 29.35 -5.03 81.83
N ILE A 327 29.30 -3.81 82.38
CA ILE A 327 28.05 -3.04 82.52
C ILE A 327 27.52 -2.61 81.15
N LEU A 328 28.39 -2.20 80.21
CA LEU A 328 27.98 -1.85 78.84
C LEU A 328 27.45 -3.05 78.06
N VAL A 329 28.00 -4.25 78.24
CA VAL A 329 27.49 -5.47 77.60
C VAL A 329 26.15 -5.90 78.21
N ILE A 330 25.98 -5.74 79.53
CA ILE A 330 24.69 -6.01 80.18
C ILE A 330 23.65 -4.98 79.77
N VAL A 331 24.00 -3.69 79.72
CA VAL A 331 23.08 -2.62 79.29
C VAL A 331 22.80 -2.71 77.79
N ALA A 332 23.75 -3.09 76.94
CA ALA A 332 23.52 -3.34 75.52
C ALA A 332 22.71 -4.62 75.29
N GLY A 333 22.91 -5.64 76.13
CA GLY A 333 22.10 -6.86 76.13
C GLY A 333 20.67 -6.60 76.61
N PHE A 334 20.49 -5.77 77.63
CA PHE A 334 19.19 -5.38 78.17
C PHE A 334 18.48 -4.40 77.23
N ALA A 335 19.20 -3.45 76.62
CA ALA A 335 18.67 -2.56 75.60
C ALA A 335 18.37 -3.31 74.30
N GLY A 336 19.17 -4.30 73.92
CA GLY A 336 18.90 -5.20 72.81
C GLY A 336 17.67 -6.08 73.06
N TRP A 337 17.55 -6.67 74.25
CA TRP A 337 16.37 -7.44 74.67
C TRP A 337 15.11 -6.56 74.77
N TYR A 338 15.22 -5.36 75.37
CA TYR A 338 14.15 -4.39 75.52
C TYR A 338 13.72 -3.75 74.19
N LEU A 339 14.64 -3.54 73.23
CA LEU A 339 14.30 -3.08 71.88
C LEU A 339 13.65 -4.18 71.03
N VAL A 340 14.04 -5.45 71.23
CA VAL A 340 13.38 -6.60 70.59
C VAL A 340 11.98 -6.85 71.16
N GLU A 341 11.74 -6.55 72.44
CA GLU A 341 10.41 -6.65 73.05
C GLU A 341 9.49 -5.43 72.83
N ASN A 342 10.03 -4.20 72.66
CA ASN A 342 9.22 -2.97 72.60
C ASN A 342 9.16 -2.25 71.24
N VAL A 343 9.85 -2.70 70.18
CA VAL A 343 9.60 -2.23 68.80
C VAL A 343 8.59 -3.18 68.14
N GLY A 344 7.32 -2.74 68.17
CA GLY A 344 6.13 -3.59 68.08
C GLY A 344 5.94 -4.39 66.80
N PHE A 345 5.80 -5.71 66.98
CA PHE A 345 5.03 -6.61 66.12
C PHE A 345 4.22 -7.53 67.03
N GLY A 346 2.89 -7.55 66.86
CA GLY A 346 1.98 -8.35 67.71
C GLY A 346 2.14 -9.86 67.53
N PRO A 347 1.39 -10.68 68.29
CA PRO A 347 1.44 -12.15 68.20
C PRO A 347 1.14 -12.65 66.78
N PRO A 348 1.58 -13.86 66.40
CA PRO A 348 1.22 -14.48 65.13
C PRO A 348 -0.31 -14.61 65.02
N VAL A 349 -0.87 -14.12 63.93
CA VAL A 349 -2.30 -14.23 63.60
C VAL A 349 -2.39 -15.00 62.28
N ALA A 350 -3.35 -15.91 62.17
CA ALA A 350 -3.61 -16.60 60.91
C ALA A 350 -4.14 -15.62 59.88
N VAL A 351 -3.59 -15.63 58.66
CA VAL A 351 -4.07 -14.79 57.54
C VAL A 351 -5.48 -15.26 57.16
N PRO A 352 -6.53 -14.42 57.28
CA PRO A 352 -7.88 -14.78 56.87
C PRO A 352 -7.95 -15.17 55.40
N ASP A 353 -8.76 -16.18 55.08
CA ASP A 353 -9.05 -16.54 53.69
C ASP A 353 -10.01 -15.51 53.08
N VAL A 354 -9.53 -14.83 52.06
CA VAL A 354 -10.25 -13.80 51.30
C VAL A 354 -10.37 -14.16 49.82
N THR A 355 -10.11 -15.42 49.45
CA THR A 355 -10.26 -15.93 48.08
C THR A 355 -11.69 -15.72 47.59
N ASP A 356 -11.84 -15.34 46.31
CA ASP A 356 -13.11 -15.00 45.66
C ASP A 356 -13.93 -13.86 46.31
N ARG A 357 -13.33 -13.09 47.23
CA ARG A 357 -13.92 -11.85 47.73
C ARG A 357 -13.56 -10.68 46.83
N VAL A 358 -14.41 -9.65 46.84
CA VAL A 358 -14.11 -8.36 46.21
C VAL A 358 -12.94 -7.71 46.96
N ASP A 359 -12.00 -7.11 46.23
CA ASP A 359 -10.78 -6.49 46.74
C ASP A 359 -11.00 -5.54 47.93
N VAL A 360 -12.06 -4.72 47.90
CA VAL A 360 -12.43 -3.82 49.00
C VAL A 360 -12.83 -4.59 50.26
N GLN A 361 -13.59 -5.68 50.11
CA GLN A 361 -14.00 -6.53 51.24
C GLN A 361 -12.80 -7.30 51.81
N ALA A 362 -11.94 -7.81 50.94
CA ALA A 362 -10.72 -8.51 51.34
C ALA A 362 -9.76 -7.60 52.13
N GLN A 363 -9.62 -6.33 51.70
CA GLN A 363 -8.83 -5.34 52.42
C GLN A 363 -9.39 -5.06 53.82
N GLN A 364 -10.71 -4.93 53.97
CA GLN A 364 -11.35 -4.73 55.27
C GLN A 364 -11.14 -5.92 56.21
N ILE A 365 -11.24 -7.15 55.69
CA ILE A 365 -11.03 -8.37 56.47
C ILE A 365 -9.56 -8.47 56.93
N LEU A 366 -8.60 -8.21 56.02
CA LEU A 366 -7.17 -8.24 56.34
C LEU A 366 -6.75 -7.10 57.28
N ALA A 367 -7.29 -5.89 57.10
CA ALA A 367 -7.06 -4.75 57.99
C ALA A 367 -7.68 -4.99 59.37
N GLY A 368 -8.88 -5.59 59.44
CA GLY A 368 -9.53 -6.00 60.68
C GLY A 368 -8.74 -7.06 61.46
N ALA A 369 -8.04 -7.95 60.75
CA ALA A 369 -7.08 -8.88 61.34
C ALA A 369 -5.72 -8.24 61.72
N GLY A 370 -5.53 -6.95 61.41
CA GLY A 370 -4.35 -6.17 61.76
C GLY A 370 -3.18 -6.32 60.78
N PHE A 371 -3.44 -6.66 59.53
CA PHE A 371 -2.44 -6.71 58.46
C PHE A 371 -2.43 -5.45 57.60
N ASN A 372 -1.26 -5.11 57.06
CA ASN A 372 -1.13 -4.11 56.01
C ASN A 372 -1.33 -4.80 54.64
N VAL A 373 -2.08 -4.20 53.72
CA VAL A 373 -2.39 -4.83 52.43
C VAL A 373 -1.62 -4.15 51.30
N ARG A 374 -0.95 -4.94 50.46
CA ARG A 374 -0.38 -4.50 49.18
C ARG A 374 -1.10 -5.22 48.05
N ILE A 375 -1.71 -4.47 47.14
CA ILE A 375 -2.46 -5.06 46.04
C ILE A 375 -1.52 -5.33 44.86
N GLN A 376 -1.59 -6.54 44.32
CA GLN A 376 -0.95 -6.91 43.06
C GLN A 376 -2.03 -7.38 42.10
N GLN A 377 -2.15 -6.71 40.94
CA GLN A 377 -3.11 -7.11 39.92
C GLN A 377 -2.51 -8.12 38.94
N VAL A 378 -3.27 -9.16 38.61
CA VAL A 378 -2.91 -10.21 37.67
C VAL A 378 -4.12 -10.52 36.78
N ALA A 379 -3.91 -10.69 35.48
CA ALA A 379 -4.97 -11.08 34.56
C ALA A 379 -5.45 -12.52 34.85
N SER A 380 -6.75 -12.75 34.79
CA SER A 380 -7.35 -14.07 34.97
C SER A 380 -8.52 -14.27 34.02
N THR A 381 -8.55 -15.43 33.37
CA THR A 381 -9.65 -15.86 32.50
C THR A 381 -10.78 -16.57 33.27
N THR A 382 -10.55 -16.90 34.55
CA THR A 382 -11.48 -17.67 35.39
C THR A 382 -12.03 -16.89 36.58
N VAL A 383 -11.31 -15.87 37.04
CA VAL A 383 -11.69 -15.04 38.20
C VAL A 383 -12.14 -13.65 37.70
N PRO A 384 -13.36 -13.18 38.02
CA PRO A 384 -13.85 -11.87 37.58
C PRO A 384 -12.96 -10.72 38.04
N ALA A 385 -13.00 -9.60 37.33
CA ALA A 385 -12.26 -8.40 37.72
C ALA A 385 -12.60 -7.97 39.16
N SER A 386 -11.61 -7.42 39.86
CA SER A 386 -11.69 -6.98 41.26
C SER A 386 -11.94 -8.09 42.29
N HIS A 387 -11.88 -9.37 41.91
CA HIS A 387 -11.94 -10.49 42.86
C HIS A 387 -10.54 -11.00 43.20
N VAL A 388 -10.36 -11.44 44.45
CA VAL A 388 -9.08 -11.95 44.94
C VAL A 388 -8.82 -13.36 44.42
N ILE A 389 -7.67 -13.54 43.80
CA ILE A 389 -7.16 -14.83 43.33
C ILE A 389 -6.51 -15.60 44.48
N ARG A 390 -5.65 -14.91 45.27
CA ARG A 390 -4.96 -15.48 46.44
C ARG A 390 -4.29 -14.39 47.30
N THR A 391 -3.77 -14.77 48.46
CA THR A 391 -2.91 -13.95 49.32
C THR A 391 -1.49 -14.53 49.42
N GLU A 392 -0.50 -13.68 49.67
CA GLU A 392 0.87 -14.08 50.00
C GLU A 392 1.35 -13.33 51.26
N PRO A 393 1.63 -14.02 52.39
CA PRO A 393 1.47 -15.46 52.66
C PRO A 393 0.06 -16.02 52.41
N ALA A 394 -0.02 -17.30 52.06
CA ALA A 394 -1.28 -17.99 51.72
C ALA A 394 -2.30 -17.93 52.86
N ALA A 395 -3.58 -18.05 52.51
CA ALA A 395 -4.67 -18.14 53.48
C ALA A 395 -4.37 -19.20 54.56
N ASN A 396 -4.69 -18.86 55.82
CA ASN A 396 -4.42 -19.65 57.03
C ASN A 396 -2.93 -19.79 57.43
N ALA A 397 -1.99 -19.21 56.68
CA ALA A 397 -0.60 -19.14 57.10
C ALA A 397 -0.45 -18.21 58.33
N GLN A 398 0.53 -18.49 59.18
CA GLN A 398 0.83 -17.66 60.34
C GLN A 398 1.65 -16.43 59.90
N ALA A 399 1.07 -15.24 60.04
CA ALA A 399 1.75 -13.98 59.76
C ALA A 399 1.68 -13.08 60.99
N ARG A 400 2.73 -12.29 61.24
CA ARG A 400 2.76 -11.41 62.40
C ARG A 400 1.83 -10.22 62.19
N LYS A 401 1.08 -9.83 63.21
CA LYS A 401 0.22 -8.64 63.16
C LYS A 401 1.06 -7.40 62.80
N GLY A 402 0.59 -6.61 61.83
CA GLY A 402 1.30 -5.47 61.24
C GLY A 402 2.16 -5.78 60.02
N SER A 403 2.33 -7.07 59.65
CA SER A 403 3.03 -7.45 58.42
C SER A 403 2.23 -7.10 57.16
N ALA A 404 2.94 -6.94 56.04
CA ALA A 404 2.33 -6.67 54.74
C ALA A 404 1.94 -7.99 54.06
N ILE A 405 0.65 -8.15 53.76
CA ILE A 405 0.09 -9.25 52.96
C ILE A 405 -0.07 -8.75 51.53
N VAL A 406 0.48 -9.48 50.57
CA VAL A 406 0.25 -9.23 49.15
C VAL A 406 -1.08 -9.85 48.76
N LEU A 407 -2.04 -9.02 48.36
CA LEU A 407 -3.35 -9.41 47.87
C LEU A 407 -3.32 -9.48 46.34
N VAL A 408 -3.35 -10.69 45.79
CA VAL A 408 -3.35 -10.90 44.35
C VAL A 408 -4.79 -10.82 43.83
N VAL A 409 -5.11 -9.77 43.09
CA VAL A 409 -6.47 -9.45 42.60
C VAL A 409 -6.53 -9.63 41.08
N SER A 410 -7.63 -10.18 40.58
CA SER A 410 -7.88 -10.30 39.15
C SER A 410 -8.12 -8.94 38.50
N SER A 411 -7.40 -8.63 37.43
CA SER A 411 -7.68 -7.48 36.55
C SER A 411 -8.71 -7.79 35.45
N GLY A 412 -9.28 -9.01 35.44
CA GLY A 412 -10.15 -9.49 34.36
C GLY A 412 -9.39 -10.21 33.24
N LEU A 413 -10.05 -10.34 32.08
CA LEU A 413 -9.46 -10.97 30.89
C LEU A 413 -8.14 -10.28 30.50
N PRO A 414 -7.19 -10.99 29.87
CA PRO A 414 -5.95 -10.38 29.40
C PRO A 414 -6.26 -9.21 28.46
N ALA A 415 -5.74 -8.03 28.78
CA ALA A 415 -5.78 -6.89 27.88
C ALA A 415 -4.94 -7.20 26.65
N VAL A 416 -5.48 -6.93 25.46
CA VAL A 416 -4.79 -7.08 24.19
C VAL A 416 -4.84 -5.75 23.45
N GLN A 417 -3.72 -5.38 22.83
CA GLN A 417 -3.71 -4.20 21.96
C GLN A 417 -4.51 -4.51 20.71
N VAL A 418 -5.30 -3.54 20.25
CA VAL A 418 -6.05 -3.66 19.00
C VAL A 418 -5.12 -3.22 17.87
N PRO A 419 -4.68 -4.10 16.96
CA PRO A 419 -3.88 -3.66 15.82
C PRO A 419 -4.57 -2.57 15.00
N ASP A 420 -3.81 -1.59 14.51
CA ASP A 420 -4.31 -0.67 13.48
C ASP A 420 -4.36 -1.41 12.14
N VAL A 421 -5.58 -1.69 11.69
CA VAL A 421 -5.87 -2.37 10.44
C VAL A 421 -6.51 -1.43 9.41
N VAL A 422 -6.56 -0.12 9.67
CA VAL A 422 -7.00 0.87 8.67
C VAL A 422 -6.02 0.89 7.50
N GLY A 423 -6.55 0.85 6.28
CA GLY A 423 -5.76 0.79 5.05
C GLY A 423 -5.35 -0.63 4.60
N TYR A 424 -5.55 -1.65 5.43
CA TYR A 424 -5.37 -3.05 5.03
C TYR A 424 -6.60 -3.59 4.30
N THR A 425 -6.45 -4.72 3.61
CA THR A 425 -7.62 -5.45 3.09
C THR A 425 -8.41 -6.06 4.25
N VAL A 426 -9.72 -6.22 4.10
CA VAL A 426 -10.56 -6.88 5.11
C VAL A 426 -10.03 -8.27 5.47
N ALA A 427 -9.46 -9.00 4.52
CA ALA A 427 -8.84 -10.30 4.75
C ALA A 427 -7.56 -10.21 5.61
N ASP A 428 -6.66 -9.27 5.28
CA ASP A 428 -5.42 -9.05 6.04
C ASP A 428 -5.73 -8.54 7.45
N ALA A 429 -6.61 -7.55 7.54
CA ALA A 429 -7.14 -7.01 8.79
C ALA A 429 -7.72 -8.12 9.68
N SER A 430 -8.50 -9.03 9.08
CA SER A 430 -9.09 -10.14 9.82
C SER A 430 -8.04 -11.08 10.40
N ARG A 431 -6.96 -11.36 9.65
CA ARG A 431 -5.85 -12.18 10.13
C ARG A 431 -5.05 -11.49 11.23
N LEU A 432 -4.77 -10.20 11.10
CA LEU A 432 -4.06 -9.41 12.11
C LEU A 432 -4.84 -9.37 13.44
N LEU A 433 -6.15 -9.12 13.38
CA LEU A 433 -7.02 -9.12 14.55
C LEU A 433 -7.16 -10.52 15.17
N ALA A 434 -7.27 -11.58 14.36
CA ALA A 434 -7.32 -12.96 14.87
C ALA A 434 -6.01 -13.36 15.56
N ASN A 435 -4.84 -12.91 15.06
CA ASN A 435 -3.55 -13.13 15.71
C ASN A 435 -3.44 -12.38 17.04
N ALA A 436 -4.07 -11.21 17.15
CA ALA A 436 -4.28 -10.51 18.42
C ALA A 436 -5.40 -11.12 19.28
N LYS A 437 -5.92 -12.31 18.91
CA LYS A 437 -6.99 -13.02 19.61
C LYS A 437 -8.29 -12.21 19.75
N LEU A 438 -8.53 -11.30 18.83
CA LEU A 438 -9.75 -10.50 18.71
C LEU A 438 -10.66 -11.11 17.64
N LYS A 439 -11.97 -10.98 17.83
CA LYS A 439 -12.99 -11.38 16.85
C LYS A 439 -13.25 -10.24 15.88
N VAL A 440 -13.70 -10.56 14.68
CA VAL A 440 -13.89 -9.57 13.61
C VAL A 440 -15.32 -9.59 13.12
N ARG A 441 -15.89 -8.40 12.94
CA ARG A 441 -17.20 -8.20 12.32
C ARG A 441 -17.10 -7.14 11.24
N VAL A 442 -17.44 -7.48 10.01
CA VAL A 442 -17.47 -6.50 8.92
C VAL A 442 -18.83 -5.80 8.92
N ALA A 443 -18.82 -4.48 9.13
CA ALA A 443 -20.00 -3.63 9.07
C ALA A 443 -20.34 -3.28 7.60
N ALA A 444 -21.48 -2.61 7.39
CA ALA A 444 -21.86 -2.14 6.06
C ALA A 444 -20.80 -1.16 5.51
N GLY A 445 -20.21 -1.51 4.36
CA GLY A 445 -19.16 -0.69 3.74
C GLY A 445 -19.67 0.65 3.19
N ARG A 446 -18.76 1.61 3.05
CA ARG A 446 -18.99 2.96 2.49
C ARG A 446 -18.16 3.19 1.23
N TYR A 447 -18.61 4.09 0.36
CA TYR A 447 -17.83 4.50 -0.81
C TYR A 447 -16.69 5.44 -0.39
N ASP A 448 -15.53 5.29 -1.04
CA ASP A 448 -14.35 6.12 -0.83
C ASP A 448 -13.64 6.37 -2.17
N ALA A 449 -13.29 7.63 -2.45
CA ALA A 449 -12.72 8.02 -3.74
C ALA A 449 -11.24 7.62 -3.91
N LYS A 450 -10.54 7.29 -2.81
CA LYS A 450 -9.10 7.01 -2.79
C LYS A 450 -8.80 5.56 -2.48
N ALA A 451 -9.61 4.93 -1.61
CA ALA A 451 -9.38 3.57 -1.16
C ALA A 451 -9.98 2.53 -2.14
N PRO A 452 -9.21 1.51 -2.57
CA PRO A 452 -9.72 0.40 -3.35
C PRO A 452 -10.87 -0.35 -2.64
N PRO A 453 -11.71 -1.10 -3.38
CA PRO A 453 -12.66 -2.03 -2.78
C PRO A 453 -12.00 -2.97 -1.77
N ASP A 454 -12.75 -3.36 -0.74
CA ASP A 454 -12.33 -4.28 0.34
C ASP A 454 -11.16 -3.77 1.21
N THR A 455 -10.84 -2.49 1.13
CA THR A 455 -9.89 -1.83 2.02
C THR A 455 -10.61 -1.34 3.28
N VAL A 456 -10.06 -1.58 4.47
CA VAL A 456 -10.61 -1.09 5.74
C VAL A 456 -10.45 0.42 5.84
N LEU A 457 -11.56 1.12 6.02
CA LEU A 457 -11.62 2.59 6.13
C LEU A 457 -11.72 3.08 7.58
N ASP A 458 -12.25 2.24 8.45
CA ASP A 458 -12.46 2.56 9.87
C ASP A 458 -12.56 1.25 10.67
N GLN A 459 -12.13 1.30 11.93
CA GLN A 459 -12.21 0.18 12.87
C GLN A 459 -12.73 0.65 14.22
N LYS A 460 -13.50 -0.19 14.91
CA LYS A 460 -13.98 0.07 16.27
C LYS A 460 -13.92 -1.18 17.14
N PRO A 461 -13.27 -1.16 18.31
CA PRO A 461 -12.49 -0.05 18.90
C PRO A 461 -11.28 0.38 18.04
N ALA A 462 -10.81 1.61 18.25
CA ALA A 462 -9.61 2.15 17.59
C ALA A 462 -8.35 1.40 18.04
N ALA A 463 -7.23 1.59 17.35
CA ALA A 463 -5.99 0.83 17.58
C ALA A 463 -5.39 0.96 19.00
N ASP A 464 -5.73 2.04 19.70
CA ASP A 464 -5.34 2.30 21.09
C ASP A 464 -6.46 2.02 22.10
N GLY A 465 -7.62 1.56 21.61
CA GLY A 465 -8.73 1.17 22.48
C GLY A 465 -8.36 -0.06 23.30
N GLY A 466 -8.52 0.03 24.62
CA GLY A 466 -8.34 -1.12 25.51
C GLY A 466 -9.36 -2.22 25.17
N ALA A 467 -8.90 -3.29 24.53
CA ALA A 467 -9.68 -4.49 24.27
C ALA A 467 -9.14 -5.65 25.11
N HIS A 468 -9.96 -6.65 25.33
CA HIS A 468 -9.58 -7.88 25.98
C HIS A 468 -9.60 -9.05 24.98
N GLU A 469 -8.88 -10.12 25.32
CA GLU A 469 -8.89 -11.35 24.53
C GLU A 469 -10.34 -11.82 24.28
N GLY A 470 -10.72 -11.98 23.02
CA GLY A 470 -12.06 -12.39 22.59
C GLY A 470 -13.04 -11.26 22.25
N ASP A 471 -12.67 -9.99 22.47
CA ASP A 471 -13.49 -8.83 22.09
C ASP A 471 -13.65 -8.73 20.56
N THR A 472 -14.76 -8.10 20.11
CA THR A 472 -15.08 -7.99 18.68
C THR A 472 -14.74 -6.60 18.14
N VAL A 473 -13.89 -6.55 17.11
CA VAL A 473 -13.57 -5.35 16.35
C VAL A 473 -14.45 -5.27 15.10
N ALA A 474 -15.20 -4.17 14.98
CA ALA A 474 -16.02 -3.87 13.82
C ALA A 474 -15.19 -3.13 12.75
N LEU A 475 -15.18 -3.64 11.52
CA LEU A 475 -14.48 -3.06 10.38
C LEU A 475 -15.46 -2.44 9.39
N THR A 476 -15.18 -1.22 8.93
CA THR A 476 -15.92 -0.59 7.83
C THR A 476 -15.09 -0.72 6.55
N ALA A 477 -15.57 -1.50 5.58
CA ALA A 477 -14.87 -1.70 4.31
C ALA A 477 -15.20 -0.61 3.27
N SER A 478 -14.24 -0.32 2.39
CA SER A 478 -14.44 0.49 1.20
C SER A 478 -15.19 -0.31 0.14
N LYS A 479 -16.19 0.33 -0.47
CA LYS A 479 -16.86 -0.15 -1.69
C LYS A 479 -16.18 0.36 -2.97
N GLY A 480 -15.01 1.01 -2.83
CA GLY A 480 -14.37 1.77 -3.90
C GLY A 480 -15.06 3.13 -4.15
N PRO A 481 -14.70 3.81 -5.25
CA PRO A 481 -15.33 5.07 -5.64
C PRO A 481 -16.84 4.92 -5.81
N ALA A 482 -17.57 5.97 -5.47
CA ALA A 482 -19.00 6.01 -5.72
C ALA A 482 -19.27 5.93 -7.23
N PRO A 483 -20.21 5.09 -7.68
CA PRO A 483 -20.54 5.01 -9.09
C PRO A 483 -21.18 6.32 -9.56
N VAL A 484 -20.89 6.69 -10.80
CA VAL A 484 -21.38 7.91 -11.45
C VAL A 484 -22.49 7.53 -12.42
N ALA A 485 -23.49 8.40 -12.56
CA ALA A 485 -24.56 8.19 -13.54
C ALA A 485 -24.03 8.36 -14.97
N VAL A 486 -24.30 7.40 -15.84
CA VAL A 486 -23.97 7.48 -17.26
C VAL A 486 -24.81 8.59 -17.91
N PRO A 487 -24.20 9.59 -18.56
CA PRO A 487 -24.92 10.61 -19.31
C PRO A 487 -25.78 9.99 -20.43
N SER A 488 -26.87 10.64 -20.81
CA SER A 488 -27.68 10.20 -21.96
C SER A 488 -26.97 10.56 -23.26
N LEU A 489 -26.58 9.57 -24.06
CA LEU A 489 -25.85 9.77 -25.32
C LEU A 489 -26.73 9.53 -26.55
N VAL A 490 -27.86 8.84 -26.41
CA VAL A 490 -28.78 8.58 -27.53
C VAL A 490 -29.22 9.90 -28.16
N GLY A 491 -29.07 10.00 -29.48
CA GLY A 491 -29.35 11.22 -30.25
C GLY A 491 -28.21 12.24 -30.30
N MET A 492 -27.13 12.07 -29.52
CA MET A 492 -25.93 12.91 -29.61
C MET A 492 -25.04 12.49 -30.78
N ASN A 493 -24.26 13.44 -31.29
CA ASN A 493 -23.15 13.16 -32.18
C ASN A 493 -22.04 12.41 -31.41
N VAL A 494 -21.35 11.49 -32.09
CA VAL A 494 -20.26 10.70 -31.49
C VAL A 494 -19.16 11.57 -30.87
N ASP A 495 -18.84 12.72 -31.46
CA ASP A 495 -17.78 13.59 -30.94
C ASP A 495 -18.22 14.37 -29.70
N ASP A 496 -19.47 14.84 -29.66
CA ASP A 496 -20.06 15.45 -28.46
C ASP A 496 -20.18 14.43 -27.32
N ALA A 497 -20.58 13.20 -27.66
CA ALA A 497 -20.69 12.09 -26.70
C ALA A 497 -19.33 11.73 -26.09
N LYS A 498 -18.23 11.75 -26.87
CA LYS A 498 -16.87 11.58 -26.33
C LYS A 498 -16.54 12.63 -25.28
N VAL A 499 -16.88 13.89 -25.55
CA VAL A 499 -16.62 15.00 -24.61
C VAL A 499 -17.47 14.84 -23.35
N ALA A 500 -18.77 14.56 -23.49
CA ALA A 500 -19.68 14.36 -22.36
C ALA A 500 -19.25 13.18 -21.48
N LEU A 501 -18.84 12.06 -22.09
CA LEU A 501 -18.33 10.90 -21.36
C LEU A 501 -16.99 11.20 -20.69
N ALA A 502 -16.05 11.87 -21.38
CA ALA A 502 -14.77 12.23 -20.77
C ALA A 502 -14.93 13.13 -19.54
N GLN A 503 -15.87 14.10 -19.58
CA GLN A 503 -16.20 14.95 -18.44
C GLN A 503 -16.80 14.16 -17.27
N ALA A 504 -17.67 13.18 -17.58
CA ALA A 504 -18.23 12.26 -16.59
C ALA A 504 -17.24 11.17 -16.14
N GLY A 505 -16.07 11.08 -16.79
CA GLY A 505 -15.00 10.13 -16.49
C GLY A 505 -15.22 8.73 -17.07
N PHE A 506 -15.94 8.60 -18.16
CA PHE A 506 -16.16 7.36 -18.91
C PHE A 506 -15.42 7.38 -20.26
N THR A 507 -15.29 6.20 -20.87
CA THR A 507 -14.74 6.05 -22.24
C THR A 507 -15.82 5.53 -23.17
N VAL A 508 -15.77 5.91 -24.45
CA VAL A 508 -16.73 5.43 -25.45
C VAL A 508 -16.11 4.34 -26.31
N ASN A 509 -16.89 3.32 -26.65
CA ASN A 509 -16.52 2.30 -27.61
C ASN A 509 -17.63 2.11 -28.64
N VAL A 510 -17.31 2.27 -29.93
CA VAL A 510 -18.28 2.06 -31.00
C VAL A 510 -18.27 0.58 -31.37
N ILE A 511 -19.26 -0.16 -30.90
CA ILE A 511 -19.32 -1.62 -31.08
C ILE A 511 -19.91 -2.02 -32.44
N SER A 512 -20.78 -1.19 -33.01
CA SER A 512 -21.35 -1.44 -34.33
C SER A 512 -21.86 -0.14 -34.96
N ARG A 513 -22.02 -0.19 -36.28
CA ARG A 513 -22.61 0.88 -37.08
C ARG A 513 -23.82 0.31 -37.81
N GLN A 514 -24.94 1.01 -37.76
CA GLN A 514 -26.20 0.58 -38.37
C GLN A 514 -26.80 1.70 -39.20
N SER A 515 -27.45 1.37 -40.32
CA SER A 515 -28.19 2.34 -41.11
C SER A 515 -29.54 2.65 -40.47
N SER A 516 -29.97 3.91 -40.55
CA SER A 516 -31.26 4.36 -40.06
C SER A 516 -31.81 5.49 -40.93
N ASP A 517 -33.05 5.35 -41.39
CA ASP A 517 -33.75 6.39 -42.16
C ASP A 517 -34.20 7.56 -41.27
N ALA A 518 -34.28 7.37 -39.95
CA ALA A 518 -34.77 8.37 -39.00
C ALA A 518 -33.66 9.13 -38.26
N ILE A 519 -32.46 8.53 -38.17
CA ILE A 519 -31.35 9.05 -37.35
C ILE A 519 -30.20 9.48 -38.28
N PRO A 520 -29.77 10.75 -38.24
CA PRO A 520 -28.65 11.24 -39.06
C PRO A 520 -27.37 10.43 -38.90
N ALA A 521 -26.49 10.51 -39.90
CA ALA A 521 -25.17 9.88 -39.82
C ALA A 521 -24.34 10.45 -38.67
N ASN A 522 -23.51 9.61 -38.06
CA ASN A 522 -22.65 9.94 -36.91
C ASN A 522 -23.39 10.28 -35.61
N THR A 523 -24.64 9.86 -35.48
CA THR A 523 -25.47 10.00 -34.26
C THR A 523 -25.63 8.66 -33.55
N ILE A 524 -25.60 8.66 -32.22
CA ILE A 524 -25.76 7.44 -31.41
C ILE A 524 -27.21 6.96 -31.42
N ILE A 525 -27.41 5.69 -31.76
CA ILE A 525 -28.70 4.99 -31.81
C ILE A 525 -29.03 4.39 -30.45
N SER A 526 -28.06 3.73 -29.83
CA SER A 526 -28.22 3.08 -28.53
C SER A 526 -26.92 3.10 -27.77
N GLU A 527 -27.03 2.98 -26.46
CA GLU A 527 -25.91 2.97 -25.51
C GLU A 527 -26.09 1.83 -24.49
N ASP A 528 -24.97 1.27 -24.04
CA ASP A 528 -24.90 0.28 -22.99
C ASP A 528 -23.61 0.50 -22.18
N PRO A 529 -23.67 0.80 -20.87
CA PRO A 529 -24.87 0.90 -20.03
C PRO A 529 -25.81 2.06 -20.42
N GLY A 530 -27.12 1.87 -20.21
CA GLY A 530 -28.16 2.86 -20.57
C GLY A 530 -28.09 4.18 -19.78
N ALA A 531 -28.71 5.25 -20.29
CA ALA A 531 -28.80 6.55 -19.63
C ALA A 531 -29.18 6.46 -18.15
N LYS A 532 -28.48 7.24 -17.31
CA LYS A 532 -28.66 7.34 -15.85
C LYS A 532 -28.37 6.06 -15.07
N SER A 533 -27.96 4.97 -15.73
CA SER A 533 -27.44 3.81 -15.02
C SER A 533 -26.16 4.19 -14.26
N LEU A 534 -25.92 3.51 -13.13
CA LEU A 534 -24.76 3.77 -12.29
C LEU A 534 -23.60 2.87 -12.73
N ALA A 535 -22.50 3.49 -13.16
CA ALA A 535 -21.30 2.80 -13.59
C ALA A 535 -20.05 3.37 -12.92
N GLN A 536 -19.00 2.56 -12.83
CA GLN A 536 -17.73 2.99 -12.24
C GLN A 536 -17.00 3.98 -13.16
N LYS A 537 -16.33 4.96 -12.55
CA LYS A 537 -15.49 5.90 -13.31
C LYS A 537 -14.40 5.11 -14.05
N GLY A 538 -14.24 5.39 -15.34
CA GLY A 538 -13.34 4.68 -16.25
C GLY A 538 -14.02 3.55 -17.04
N ALA A 539 -15.28 3.21 -16.73
CA ALA A 539 -16.02 2.21 -17.49
C ALA A 539 -16.18 2.61 -18.96
N VAL A 540 -16.28 1.59 -19.81
CA VAL A 540 -16.52 1.74 -21.25
C VAL A 540 -18.03 1.74 -21.49
N VAL A 541 -18.52 2.77 -22.16
CA VAL A 541 -19.90 2.84 -22.68
C VAL A 541 -19.87 2.42 -24.14
N ASN A 542 -20.49 1.27 -24.41
CA ASN A 542 -20.64 0.74 -25.75
C ASN A 542 -21.79 1.45 -26.46
N VAL A 543 -21.53 1.91 -27.69
CA VAL A 543 -22.54 2.64 -28.47
C VAL A 543 -22.69 2.04 -29.87
N VAL A 544 -23.93 2.09 -30.37
CA VAL A 544 -24.27 1.81 -31.76
C VAL A 544 -24.46 3.14 -32.48
N VAL A 545 -23.78 3.35 -33.61
CA VAL A 545 -23.77 4.63 -34.31
C VAL A 545 -24.50 4.51 -35.65
N SER A 546 -25.31 5.51 -35.97
CA SER A 546 -25.99 5.60 -37.26
C SER A 546 -25.02 5.92 -38.40
N THR A 547 -25.13 5.19 -39.51
CA THR A 547 -24.50 5.54 -40.79
C THR A 547 -25.38 6.44 -41.65
N GLY A 548 -26.55 6.86 -41.15
CA GLY A 548 -27.59 7.51 -41.93
C GLY A 548 -28.42 6.52 -42.74
N ALA A 549 -29.32 7.06 -43.58
CA ALA A 549 -30.17 6.28 -44.46
C ALA A 549 -29.33 5.43 -45.44
N LEU A 550 -29.79 4.22 -45.74
CA LEU A 550 -29.14 3.42 -46.79
C LEU A 550 -29.24 4.19 -48.11
N PRO A 551 -28.12 4.34 -48.85
CA PRO A 551 -28.19 4.98 -50.15
C PRO A 551 -29.00 4.10 -51.11
N ALA A 552 -29.90 4.73 -51.84
CA ALA A 552 -30.76 4.08 -52.82
C ALA A 552 -29.94 3.72 -54.06
N GLY A 553 -30.05 2.48 -54.53
CA GLY A 553 -29.49 2.10 -55.82
C GLY A 553 -30.23 2.82 -56.95
N VAL A 554 -29.51 3.28 -57.96
CA VAL A 554 -30.08 3.90 -59.16
C VAL A 554 -30.39 2.80 -60.17
N PRO A 555 -31.67 2.40 -60.34
CA PRO A 555 -32.05 1.36 -61.30
C PRO A 555 -31.78 1.82 -62.73
N ASN A 556 -31.62 0.86 -63.65
CA ASN A 556 -31.60 1.17 -65.07
C ASN A 556 -33.02 1.35 -65.59
N VAL A 557 -33.35 2.56 -66.03
CA VAL A 557 -34.64 2.89 -66.66
C VAL A 557 -34.50 3.26 -68.14
N VAL A 558 -33.29 3.20 -68.69
CA VAL A 558 -33.03 3.43 -70.12
C VAL A 558 -33.77 2.35 -70.93
N GLY A 559 -34.51 2.77 -71.95
CA GLY A 559 -35.37 1.92 -72.79
C GLY A 559 -36.78 1.70 -72.24
N SER A 560 -37.08 2.15 -71.02
CA SER A 560 -38.44 2.07 -70.46
C SER A 560 -39.30 3.27 -70.88
N GLY A 561 -40.62 3.12 -70.87
CA GLY A 561 -41.55 4.25 -71.03
C GLY A 561 -41.52 5.18 -69.81
N LEU A 562 -41.83 6.47 -69.98
CA LEU A 562 -41.75 7.48 -68.91
C LEU A 562 -42.50 7.08 -67.62
N GLN A 563 -43.73 6.58 -67.73
CA GLN A 563 -44.51 6.17 -66.55
C GLN A 563 -43.87 4.99 -65.80
N GLN A 564 -43.34 4.02 -66.53
CA GLN A 564 -42.64 2.88 -65.95
C GLN A 564 -41.34 3.33 -65.27
N ALA A 565 -40.57 4.21 -65.92
CA ALA A 565 -39.35 4.78 -65.35
C ALA A 565 -39.62 5.55 -64.05
N GLN A 566 -40.69 6.35 -64.03
CA GLN A 566 -41.12 7.08 -62.83
C GLN A 566 -41.51 6.13 -61.69
N ALA A 567 -42.30 5.09 -61.98
CA ALA A 567 -42.69 4.10 -60.98
C ALA A 567 -41.49 3.35 -60.39
N VAL A 568 -40.55 2.92 -61.23
CA VAL A 568 -39.33 2.19 -60.81
C VAL A 568 -38.42 3.07 -59.94
N LEU A 569 -38.21 4.33 -60.34
CA LEU A 569 -37.40 5.27 -59.56
C LEU A 569 -38.07 5.69 -58.25
N ALA A 570 -39.39 5.93 -58.26
CA ALA A 570 -40.16 6.23 -57.06
C ALA A 570 -40.14 5.04 -56.06
N GLN A 571 -40.24 3.81 -56.56
CA GLN A 571 -40.12 2.60 -55.74
C GLN A 571 -38.73 2.46 -55.11
N ALA A 572 -37.68 2.92 -55.79
CA ALA A 572 -36.32 3.01 -55.24
C ALA A 572 -36.14 4.19 -54.25
N GLY A 573 -37.17 5.02 -54.02
CA GLY A 573 -37.12 6.17 -53.13
C GLY A 573 -36.37 7.37 -53.73
N LEU A 574 -36.34 7.50 -55.05
CA LEU A 574 -35.68 8.58 -55.79
C LEU A 574 -36.72 9.53 -56.39
N GLN A 575 -36.36 10.81 -56.48
CA GLN A 575 -37.16 11.82 -57.17
C GLN A 575 -36.83 11.80 -58.66
N VAL A 576 -37.80 12.12 -59.52
CA VAL A 576 -37.61 12.08 -60.99
C VAL A 576 -37.76 13.47 -61.57
N ALA A 577 -36.71 13.96 -62.22
CA ALA A 577 -36.77 15.13 -63.09
C ALA A 577 -36.81 14.66 -64.55
N VAL A 578 -37.69 15.23 -65.36
CA VAL A 578 -37.84 14.84 -66.77
C VAL A 578 -37.22 15.92 -67.65
N GLN A 579 -36.34 15.52 -68.55
CA GLN A 579 -35.78 16.36 -69.59
C GLN A 579 -36.14 15.76 -70.95
N TYR A 580 -36.81 16.52 -71.79
CA TYR A 580 -37.15 16.04 -73.14
C TYR A 580 -35.99 16.32 -74.11
N THR A 581 -35.82 15.47 -75.13
CA THR A 581 -34.78 15.61 -76.15
C THR A 581 -35.32 15.17 -77.51
N VAL A 582 -35.09 15.97 -78.56
CA VAL A 582 -35.55 15.63 -79.92
C VAL A 582 -34.71 14.49 -80.50
N GLN A 583 -35.35 13.44 -81.01
CA GLN A 583 -34.69 12.34 -81.70
C GLN A 583 -35.57 11.83 -82.86
N GLN A 584 -35.14 12.09 -84.10
CA GLN A 584 -35.95 11.81 -85.30
C GLN A 584 -36.16 10.30 -85.59
N ASN A 585 -35.24 9.43 -85.14
CA ASN A 585 -35.27 7.99 -85.39
C ASN A 585 -35.43 7.14 -84.10
N GLY A 586 -35.87 7.75 -83.00
CA GLY A 586 -36.03 7.08 -81.71
C GLY A 586 -37.47 6.60 -81.46
N GLN A 587 -37.66 5.65 -80.54
CA GLN A 587 -39.00 5.33 -80.04
C GLN A 587 -39.52 6.51 -79.23
N ALA A 588 -40.59 7.15 -79.70
CA ALA A 588 -41.21 8.28 -78.99
C ALA A 588 -41.65 7.88 -77.57
N GLY A 589 -41.46 8.78 -76.59
CA GLY A 589 -41.87 8.56 -75.21
C GLY A 589 -40.99 7.61 -74.38
N SER A 590 -39.89 7.09 -74.95
CA SER A 590 -38.94 6.23 -74.24
C SER A 590 -37.81 7.01 -73.56
N VAL A 591 -37.29 6.48 -72.45
CA VAL A 591 -36.12 7.05 -71.77
C VAL A 591 -34.85 6.66 -72.53
N ILE A 592 -34.13 7.64 -73.05
CA ILE A 592 -32.90 7.45 -73.83
C ILE A 592 -31.63 7.67 -73.01
N GLY A 593 -31.76 8.26 -71.83
CA GLY A 593 -30.65 8.49 -70.93
C GLY A 593 -31.12 8.78 -69.50
N GLN A 594 -30.24 8.60 -68.54
CA GLN A 594 -30.49 8.94 -67.14
C GLN A 594 -29.23 9.52 -66.50
N ARG A 595 -29.40 10.45 -65.55
CA ARG A 595 -28.32 10.98 -64.71
C ARG A 595 -28.80 11.14 -63.26
N PRO A 596 -28.08 10.59 -62.27
CA PRO A 596 -26.88 9.74 -62.37
C PRO A 596 -27.10 8.43 -63.16
N GLY A 597 -26.01 7.87 -63.70
CA GLY A 597 -26.06 6.63 -64.49
C GLY A 597 -26.53 5.42 -63.69
N SER A 598 -26.99 4.38 -64.38
CA SER A 598 -27.47 3.15 -63.73
C SER A 598 -26.35 2.39 -63.01
N GLY A 599 -26.71 1.65 -61.96
CA GLY A 599 -25.75 0.85 -61.18
C GLY A 599 -24.98 1.63 -60.09
N GLY A 600 -25.10 2.96 -60.07
CA GLY A 600 -24.61 3.80 -58.97
C GLY A 600 -25.55 3.76 -57.75
N SER A 601 -25.09 4.31 -56.63
CA SER A 601 -25.90 4.50 -55.42
C SER A 601 -25.89 5.98 -55.03
N VAL A 602 -27.05 6.52 -54.68
CA VAL A 602 -27.25 7.94 -54.33
C VAL A 602 -28.03 8.04 -53.02
N PRO A 603 -27.92 9.13 -52.26
CA PRO A 603 -28.77 9.33 -51.08
C PRO A 603 -30.25 9.20 -51.44
N LYS A 604 -31.03 8.53 -50.59
CA LYS A 604 -32.49 8.42 -50.75
C LYS A 604 -33.11 9.82 -50.85
N GLY A 605 -34.07 10.00 -51.76
CA GLY A 605 -34.65 11.31 -52.09
C GLY A 605 -33.87 12.13 -53.11
N SER A 606 -32.71 11.67 -53.59
CA SER A 606 -31.98 12.34 -54.68
C SER A 606 -32.78 12.35 -55.97
N THR A 607 -32.57 13.38 -56.78
CA THR A 607 -33.22 13.53 -58.08
C THR A 607 -32.43 12.84 -59.18
N VAL A 608 -33.07 11.91 -59.89
CA VAL A 608 -32.59 11.32 -61.14
C VAL A 608 -33.25 12.03 -62.31
N THR A 609 -32.43 12.65 -63.16
CA THR A 609 -32.89 13.25 -64.40
C THR A 609 -32.99 12.18 -65.48
N VAL A 610 -34.19 11.91 -65.98
CA VAL A 610 -34.44 11.04 -67.13
C VAL A 610 -34.56 11.88 -68.41
N MET A 611 -33.86 11.46 -69.44
CA MET A 611 -33.91 12.07 -70.77
C MET A 611 -34.91 11.27 -71.62
N VAL A 612 -35.99 11.91 -72.06
CA VAL A 612 -37.08 11.26 -72.82
C VAL A 612 -37.04 11.72 -74.27
N SER A 613 -37.09 10.77 -75.20
CA SER A 613 -37.13 11.08 -76.63
C SER A 613 -38.50 11.61 -77.06
N VAL A 614 -38.47 12.73 -77.79
CA VAL A 614 -39.61 13.26 -78.54
C VAL A 614 -39.25 13.32 -80.02
N PRO A 615 -40.19 13.01 -80.94
CA PRO A 615 -39.90 12.98 -82.38
C PRO A 615 -39.62 14.38 -82.97
N GLY A 616 -39.94 15.44 -82.23
CA GLY A 616 -39.72 16.83 -82.62
C GLY A 616 -40.81 17.41 -83.52
N VAL A 617 -41.70 16.56 -84.06
CA VAL A 617 -42.84 16.92 -84.91
C VAL A 617 -44.16 16.52 -84.24
N VAL A 618 -45.14 17.43 -84.22
CA VAL A 618 -46.45 17.17 -83.60
C VAL A 618 -47.21 16.10 -84.40
N PRO A 619 -47.64 14.99 -83.78
CA PRO A 619 -48.39 13.94 -84.47
C PRO A 619 -49.78 14.44 -84.86
N ASP A 620 -50.29 13.93 -85.99
CA ASP A 620 -51.66 14.24 -86.41
C ASP A 620 -52.69 13.69 -85.42
N VAL A 621 -53.46 14.59 -84.82
CA VAL A 621 -54.54 14.30 -83.87
C VAL A 621 -55.89 14.84 -84.37
N ALA A 622 -55.94 15.42 -85.57
CA ALA A 622 -57.18 15.94 -86.13
C ALA A 622 -58.19 14.81 -86.34
N GLY A 623 -59.46 15.06 -86.03
CA GLY A 623 -60.54 14.07 -86.15
C GLY A 623 -60.56 12.99 -85.05
N MET A 624 -59.61 13.00 -84.09
CA MET A 624 -59.65 12.11 -82.93
C MET A 624 -60.56 12.66 -81.83
N THR A 625 -61.06 11.80 -80.95
CA THR A 625 -61.68 12.27 -79.70
C THR A 625 -60.61 12.89 -78.79
N LEU A 626 -61.03 13.72 -77.82
CA LEU A 626 -60.09 14.30 -76.86
C LEU A 626 -59.26 13.24 -76.13
N ASP A 627 -59.86 12.10 -75.78
CA ASP A 627 -59.17 11.01 -75.08
C ASP A 627 -58.18 10.27 -76.00
N GLN A 628 -58.55 10.04 -77.26
CA GLN A 628 -57.64 9.46 -78.27
C GLN A 628 -56.47 10.38 -78.58
N ALA A 629 -56.73 11.67 -78.76
CA ALA A 629 -55.70 12.67 -79.00
C ALA A 629 -54.74 12.81 -77.81
N ARG A 630 -55.27 12.81 -76.57
CA ARG A 630 -54.46 12.80 -75.35
C ARG A 630 -53.58 11.56 -75.28
N ALA A 631 -54.14 10.37 -75.53
CA ALA A 631 -53.39 9.13 -75.52
C ALA A 631 -52.25 9.16 -76.56
N LYS A 632 -52.54 9.57 -77.79
CA LYS A 632 -51.55 9.64 -78.88
C LYS A 632 -50.44 10.66 -78.61
N LEU A 633 -50.78 11.81 -78.04
CA LEU A 633 -49.79 12.83 -77.67
C LEU A 633 -48.90 12.35 -76.53
N VAL A 634 -49.47 11.76 -75.49
CA VAL A 634 -48.72 11.21 -74.34
C VAL A 634 -47.82 10.05 -74.78
N GLU A 635 -48.31 9.15 -75.63
CA GLU A 635 -47.52 8.06 -76.22
C GLU A 635 -46.36 8.59 -77.08
N SER A 636 -46.59 9.70 -77.77
CA SER A 636 -45.56 10.39 -78.57
C SER A 636 -44.61 11.26 -77.74
N GLY A 637 -44.75 11.27 -76.41
CA GLY A 637 -43.90 12.02 -75.48
C GLY A 637 -44.25 13.51 -75.34
N TYR A 638 -45.42 13.94 -75.82
CA TYR A 638 -45.92 15.30 -75.73
C TYR A 638 -46.86 15.50 -74.54
N ALA A 639 -46.74 16.64 -73.86
CA ALA A 639 -47.72 17.07 -72.88
C ALA A 639 -48.92 17.71 -73.60
N VAL A 640 -50.13 17.48 -73.10
CA VAL A 640 -51.33 18.16 -73.60
C VAL A 640 -51.47 19.48 -72.86
N GLY A 641 -51.55 20.57 -73.61
CA GLY A 641 -51.67 21.93 -73.09
C GLY A 641 -53.11 22.33 -72.83
N THR A 642 -53.43 23.58 -73.14
CA THR A 642 -54.80 24.08 -73.00
C THR A 642 -55.71 23.41 -74.02
N VAL A 643 -56.89 23.00 -73.57
CA VAL A 643 -57.95 22.49 -74.44
C VAL A 643 -59.01 23.58 -74.54
N THR A 644 -59.19 24.12 -75.74
CA THR A 644 -60.19 25.15 -76.02
C THR A 644 -61.28 24.60 -76.93
N SER A 645 -62.49 25.14 -76.82
CA SER A 645 -63.60 24.76 -77.68
C SER A 645 -63.79 25.76 -78.83
N THR A 646 -64.21 25.27 -79.99
CA THR A 646 -64.58 26.10 -81.13
C THR A 646 -65.95 25.69 -81.68
N PRO A 647 -66.78 26.62 -82.17
CA PRO A 647 -68.04 26.28 -82.85
C PRO A 647 -67.84 25.56 -84.20
N GLN A 648 -66.60 25.46 -84.68
CA GLN A 648 -66.23 24.87 -85.96
C GLN A 648 -65.89 23.38 -85.81
N GLY A 649 -66.25 22.54 -86.78
CA GLY A 649 -65.92 21.10 -86.77
C GLY A 649 -66.96 20.22 -86.04
N GLN A 650 -66.71 18.91 -86.02
CA GLN A 650 -67.63 17.96 -85.40
C GLN A 650 -67.56 18.02 -83.86
N PRO A 651 -68.70 18.07 -83.16
CA PRO A 651 -68.72 18.09 -81.71
C PRO A 651 -67.95 16.91 -81.09
N GLY A 652 -67.03 17.19 -80.18
CA GLY A 652 -66.25 16.19 -79.46
C GLY A 652 -64.98 15.69 -80.18
N LEU A 653 -64.72 16.11 -81.42
CA LEU A 653 -63.49 15.80 -82.15
C LEU A 653 -62.51 16.97 -82.17
N ILE A 654 -61.22 16.66 -82.25
CA ILE A 654 -60.15 17.64 -82.39
C ILE A 654 -60.21 18.25 -83.81
N VAL A 655 -60.29 19.58 -83.85
CA VAL A 655 -60.32 20.38 -85.08
C VAL A 655 -58.91 20.71 -85.53
N ARG A 656 -58.06 21.10 -84.59
CA ARG A 656 -56.65 21.42 -84.82
C ARG A 656 -55.84 21.35 -83.53
N SER A 657 -54.54 21.14 -83.66
CA SER A 657 -53.55 21.30 -82.60
C SER A 657 -52.75 22.60 -82.81
N ASP A 658 -52.15 23.09 -81.74
CA ASP A 658 -51.16 24.17 -81.78
C ASP A 658 -49.92 23.76 -80.96
N PRO A 659 -48.75 23.53 -81.60
CA PRO A 659 -48.51 23.65 -83.04
C PRO A 659 -49.31 22.65 -83.89
N ALA A 660 -49.51 23.01 -85.16
CA ALA A 660 -50.20 22.17 -86.14
C ALA A 660 -49.41 20.87 -86.41
N GLN A 661 -50.05 19.91 -87.10
CA GLN A 661 -49.39 18.70 -87.57
C GLN A 661 -48.05 19.02 -88.26
N ASP A 662 -47.03 18.20 -87.98
CA ASP A 662 -45.66 18.33 -88.47
C ASP A 662 -44.93 19.62 -88.03
N GLY A 663 -45.57 20.45 -87.20
CA GLY A 663 -44.96 21.61 -86.59
C GLY A 663 -43.83 21.20 -85.65
N GLU A 664 -42.69 21.90 -85.75
CA GLU A 664 -41.57 21.68 -84.86
C GLU A 664 -41.92 22.15 -83.44
N LEU A 665 -41.67 21.27 -82.47
CA LEU A 665 -41.91 21.59 -81.07
C LEU A 665 -40.62 21.45 -80.27
N ALA A 666 -40.28 22.51 -79.55
CA ALA A 666 -39.16 22.48 -78.62
C ALA A 666 -39.41 21.44 -77.50
N PRO A 667 -38.37 20.73 -77.03
CA PRO A 667 -38.52 19.74 -75.97
C PRO A 667 -39.26 20.27 -74.74
N GLY A 668 -40.34 19.58 -74.35
CA GLY A 668 -41.12 19.90 -73.14
C GLY A 668 -42.21 20.95 -73.31
N GLN A 669 -42.42 21.51 -74.50
CA GLN A 669 -43.59 22.35 -74.73
C GLN A 669 -44.87 21.51 -74.87
N PRO A 670 -46.02 21.99 -74.37
CA PRO A 670 -47.28 21.29 -74.51
C PRO A 670 -47.94 21.56 -75.87
N VAL A 671 -48.70 20.59 -76.38
CA VAL A 671 -49.53 20.74 -77.57
C VAL A 671 -50.94 21.17 -77.14
N ASN A 672 -51.34 22.38 -77.49
CA ASN A 672 -52.69 22.88 -77.22
C ASN A 672 -53.68 22.27 -78.21
N LEU A 673 -54.89 21.98 -77.75
CA LEU A 673 -55.91 21.29 -78.52
C LEU A 673 -57.16 22.16 -78.68
N VAL A 674 -57.74 22.15 -79.88
CA VAL A 674 -59.01 22.81 -80.18
C VAL A 674 -60.06 21.75 -80.50
N VAL A 675 -61.10 21.64 -79.69
CA VAL A 675 -62.18 20.65 -79.82
C VAL A 675 -63.43 21.31 -80.40
N GLY A 676 -64.14 20.63 -81.31
CA GLY A 676 -65.43 21.09 -81.78
C GLY A 676 -66.47 21.06 -80.65
N ALA A 677 -67.17 22.17 -80.42
CA ALA A 677 -68.29 22.23 -79.48
C ALA A 677 -69.61 21.97 -80.20
N THR A 678 -70.58 21.38 -79.50
CA THR A 678 -71.98 21.43 -79.92
C THR A 678 -72.42 22.89 -80.01
N PRO A 679 -73.04 23.34 -81.12
CA PRO A 679 -73.60 24.68 -81.22
C PRO A 679 -74.55 24.90 -80.05
N SER A 680 -74.30 25.94 -79.25
CA SER A 680 -75.24 26.35 -78.21
C SER A 680 -76.56 26.74 -78.88
N SER A 681 -77.60 25.95 -78.66
CA SER A 681 -78.97 26.33 -78.98
C SER A 681 -79.33 27.56 -78.14
N GLY A 682 -79.20 28.75 -78.73
CA GLY A 682 -79.64 29.99 -78.11
C GLY A 682 -81.16 30.02 -78.03
N GLN A 683 -81.69 30.00 -76.81
CA GLN A 683 -82.68 30.97 -76.34
C GLN A 683 -82.31 31.39 -74.93
#